data_AF-A0A534BW84-F1
#
_entry.id   AF-A0A534BW84-F1
#
_cell.length_a   1.000
_cell.length_b   1.000
_cell.length_c   1.000
_cell.angle_alpha   90.00
_cell.angle_beta   90.00
_cell.angle_gamma   90.00
#
_symmetry.space_group_name_H-M   'P 1'
#
loop_
_entity.id
_entity.type
_entity.pdbx_description
1 polymer ?
#
loop_
_entity_poly.entity_id
_entity_poly.type
_entity_poly.pdbx_seq_one_letter_code
_entity_poly.pdbx_strand_id
1 'polypeptide(L)'
;MNAGLKGGAAAPSSDAALSRPPLRFVSAASLFDGHDAAINMIRRLLQARGAEVVHLGHNRSVADIVRAAIQEDADAVAVSSYQGGHNEYFTYMVDMLRERGCGHIRVVVGGGGTIAPQEIEALERHGVEKIYTPEDGRRMGLAGMIEDVLQRIAAVRKPAYELRPLNSRDHALIARSISVLEGAGGVGGADAEQVRRAVARSRRKAPVIGITGTGGAGKSSLTDELLTRLARQFPQAQIAVVAMDPTRRRSGGALLGDRIRMNSLSADNIYMRSLATRRAHLATAAVLKDVIELYQAAGFDLVIVETAGIGQSDSEIVDLVDLSLYVMTSEYGAASQLEKIEMLDYADLIVLNKSEKRGAEDSLRDVRKQWRRNHPGQAQLPDAQLPVFPTVASRFDDPGVNRLFAAVCAALSAEQIGSASWKLADPGPTELAPRTPLVPGARTRYLAEIAHAGRAARARIEAQAQAARRACGLYESLKALQDAALPAPLEPFAPAALTDAGADATRRELRTAYNRSLGEIGAEGVAELKAWPARVRSATDATYSYKVRDRMVKGENYTESLSRSAVPKLAVPTFRDWGEVLRFILTENLPGSYPYTGGVYPYRREEEDPTRMFAGEGAPERTNRRFHYLAAGHGAARLSTAFDSTTLYGEDPDTRPDVYGRTGNSGVSIATLDDMKKLYSGFDLCSPSTSVSMTINGPAPMILAMFMNTAIDQQVERYLKAAGKWSEAERQIAALHAENGARGVAPPRYQGALPRDHDGSGLALLGVSGDQLLEREPYERIRAHALQAVRGT
;
A
#
# COMPACT_ATOMS: atom_id res chain seq x y z
N MET A 1 -23.31 10.97 -1.85
CA MET A 1 -23.71 11.58 -3.13
C MET A 1 -24.05 10.49 -4.15
N ASN A 2 -25.14 9.74 -3.90
CA ASN A 2 -25.56 8.57 -4.69
C ASN A 2 -26.78 8.85 -5.59
N ALA A 3 -26.97 10.10 -6.03
CA ALA A 3 -28.09 10.48 -6.89
C ALA A 3 -27.54 10.99 -8.22
N GLY A 4 -27.51 10.12 -9.24
CA GLY A 4 -27.03 10.50 -10.58
C GLY A 4 -27.01 9.40 -11.65
N LEU A 5 -27.55 8.21 -11.40
CA LEU A 5 -27.58 7.10 -12.36
C LEU A 5 -29.02 6.75 -12.76
N LYS A 6 -29.69 7.68 -13.44
CA LYS A 6 -30.92 7.39 -14.21
C LYS A 6 -30.88 8.17 -15.53
N GLY A 7 -30.09 7.67 -16.47
CA GLY A 7 -30.16 8.03 -17.88
C GLY A 7 -30.17 6.74 -18.67
N GLY A 8 -31.35 6.30 -19.10
CA GLY A 8 -31.52 5.15 -19.98
C GLY A 8 -31.15 5.55 -21.40
N ALA A 9 -29.97 5.17 -21.86
CA ALA A 9 -29.68 5.08 -23.28
C ALA A 9 -30.26 3.75 -23.80
N ALA A 10 -31.04 3.81 -24.88
CA ALA A 10 -31.58 2.63 -25.54
C ALA A 10 -30.44 1.67 -25.90
N ALA A 11 -30.55 0.41 -25.46
CA ALA A 11 -29.63 -0.64 -25.86
C ALA A 11 -29.76 -0.86 -27.39
N PRO A 12 -28.65 -0.91 -28.16
CA PRO A 12 -28.73 -1.29 -29.56
C PRO A 12 -29.32 -2.69 -29.69
N SER A 13 -30.14 -2.90 -30.72
CA SER A 13 -30.84 -4.13 -31.05
C SER A 13 -29.93 -5.36 -30.94
N SER A 14 -30.41 -6.37 -30.23
CA SER A 14 -29.65 -7.47 -29.62
C SER A 14 -29.10 -8.55 -30.56
N ASP A 15 -29.34 -8.50 -31.87
CA ASP A 15 -28.94 -9.59 -32.77
C ASP A 15 -27.66 -9.34 -33.58
N ALA A 16 -27.24 -8.09 -33.80
CA ALA A 16 -26.01 -7.78 -34.56
C ALA A 16 -24.74 -7.75 -33.68
N ALA A 17 -24.88 -7.44 -32.39
CA ALA A 17 -23.79 -7.34 -31.42
C ALA A 17 -23.22 -8.71 -30.99
N LEU A 18 -23.86 -9.82 -31.38
CA LEU A 18 -23.47 -11.19 -31.02
C LEU A 18 -22.40 -11.81 -31.94
N SER A 19 -21.93 -11.10 -32.98
CA SER A 19 -21.03 -11.66 -33.99
C SER A 19 -19.54 -11.32 -33.82
N ARG A 20 -19.17 -10.40 -32.93
CA ARG A 20 -17.76 -10.03 -32.67
C ARG A 20 -17.34 -10.41 -31.25
N PRO A 21 -16.13 -10.98 -31.07
CA PRO A 21 -15.58 -11.21 -29.73
C PRO A 21 -15.47 -9.88 -28.96
N PRO A 22 -15.63 -9.91 -27.63
CA PRO A 22 -15.51 -8.71 -26.82
C PRO A 22 -14.10 -8.12 -26.92
N LEU A 23 -14.00 -6.78 -26.92
CA LEU A 23 -12.72 -6.10 -26.90
C LEU A 23 -11.99 -6.38 -25.59
N ARG A 24 -10.69 -6.66 -25.68
CA ARG A 24 -9.82 -6.96 -24.53
C ARG A 24 -8.86 -5.80 -24.28
N PHE A 25 -8.85 -5.30 -23.05
CA PHE A 25 -8.00 -4.20 -22.62
C PHE A 25 -7.04 -4.68 -21.53
N VAL A 26 -5.78 -4.25 -21.61
CA VAL A 26 -4.87 -4.26 -20.46
C VAL A 26 -4.90 -2.88 -19.80
N SER A 27 -5.11 -2.81 -18.49
CA SER A 27 -5.17 -1.53 -17.76
C SER A 27 -4.17 -1.46 -16.61
N ALA A 28 -3.42 -0.36 -16.51
CA ALA A 28 -2.40 -0.16 -15.48
C ALA A 28 -2.16 1.33 -15.15
N ALA A 29 -1.54 1.62 -14.01
CA ALA A 29 -0.83 2.89 -13.81
C ALA A 29 0.66 2.71 -14.15
N SER A 30 1.32 3.79 -14.59
CA SER A 30 2.72 3.78 -15.02
C SER A 30 3.71 3.38 -13.92
N LEU A 31 4.97 3.17 -14.29
CA LEU A 31 6.05 2.81 -13.36
C LEU A 31 6.22 3.90 -12.29
N PHE A 32 6.42 3.46 -11.05
CA PHE A 32 6.54 4.31 -9.86
C PHE A 32 5.36 5.26 -9.63
N ASP A 33 4.19 4.92 -10.17
CA ASP A 33 2.97 5.69 -9.97
C ASP A 33 1.97 4.88 -9.12
N GLY A 34 1.64 5.43 -7.95
CA GLY A 34 0.61 4.90 -7.04
C GLY A 34 -0.80 5.42 -7.32
N HIS A 35 -0.98 6.35 -8.26
CA HIS A 35 -2.29 6.97 -8.54
C HIS A 35 -3.19 6.05 -9.37
N ASP A 36 -3.82 5.08 -8.70
CA ASP A 36 -4.67 4.08 -9.35
C ASP A 36 -6.16 4.45 -9.42
N ALA A 37 -6.58 5.53 -8.75
CA ALA A 37 -7.99 5.91 -8.61
C ALA A 37 -8.66 6.16 -9.97
N ALA A 38 -7.97 6.86 -10.87
CA ALA A 38 -8.47 7.17 -12.21
C ALA A 38 -8.60 5.88 -13.05
N ILE A 39 -7.56 5.06 -13.14
CA ILE A 39 -7.59 3.85 -13.95
C ILE A 39 -8.59 2.81 -13.40
N ASN A 40 -8.78 2.75 -12.08
CA ASN A 40 -9.81 1.94 -11.43
C ASN A 40 -11.23 2.33 -11.85
N MET A 41 -11.49 3.62 -12.05
CA MET A 41 -12.77 4.11 -12.56
C MET A 41 -12.94 3.77 -14.04
N ILE A 42 -11.91 4.02 -14.86
CA ILE A 42 -11.92 3.73 -16.30
C ILE A 42 -12.16 2.25 -16.58
N ARG A 43 -11.44 1.33 -15.91
CA ARG A 43 -11.64 -0.12 -16.10
C ARG A 43 -13.06 -0.58 -15.75
N ARG A 44 -13.68 0.01 -14.72
CA ARG A 44 -15.06 -0.33 -14.33
C ARG A 44 -16.05 0.08 -15.41
N LEU A 45 -15.82 1.23 -16.05
CA LEU A 45 -16.64 1.70 -17.14
C LEU A 45 -16.45 0.84 -18.40
N LEU A 46 -15.21 0.49 -18.76
CA LEU A 46 -14.93 -0.45 -19.85
C LEU A 46 -15.64 -1.80 -19.64
N GLN A 47 -15.52 -2.39 -18.46
CA GLN A 47 -16.20 -3.65 -18.11
C GLN A 47 -17.74 -3.52 -18.18
N ALA A 48 -18.28 -2.38 -17.74
CA ALA A 48 -19.72 -2.13 -17.79
C ALA A 48 -20.25 -2.01 -19.23
N ARG A 49 -19.37 -1.70 -20.20
CA ARG A 49 -19.67 -1.62 -21.64
C ARG A 49 -19.32 -2.89 -22.42
N GLY A 50 -19.04 -4.00 -21.73
CA GLY A 50 -18.87 -5.30 -22.37
C GLY A 50 -17.43 -5.67 -22.72
N ALA A 51 -16.44 -4.85 -22.37
CA ALA A 51 -15.04 -5.19 -22.56
C ALA A 51 -14.56 -6.23 -21.52
N GLU A 52 -13.59 -7.05 -21.92
CA GLU A 52 -12.78 -7.86 -21.00
C GLU A 52 -11.57 -7.04 -20.57
N VAL A 53 -11.39 -6.82 -19.27
CA VAL A 53 -10.31 -5.97 -18.76
C VAL A 53 -9.36 -6.78 -17.91
N VAL A 54 -8.15 -6.97 -18.41
CA VAL A 54 -6.99 -7.48 -17.67
C VAL A 54 -6.39 -6.31 -16.90
N HIS A 55 -6.55 -6.31 -15.58
CA HIS A 55 -6.08 -5.20 -14.76
C HIS A 55 -4.78 -5.56 -14.06
N LEU A 56 -3.72 -4.77 -14.29
CA LEU A 56 -2.41 -4.98 -13.70
C LEU A 56 -2.20 -4.20 -12.40
N GLY A 57 -3.11 -3.30 -12.04
CA GLY A 57 -2.95 -2.42 -10.88
C GLY A 57 -2.05 -1.23 -11.18
N HIS A 58 -1.18 -0.89 -10.22
CA HIS A 58 -0.30 0.28 -10.29
C HIS A 58 1.18 -0.12 -10.27
N ASN A 59 2.09 0.84 -10.44
CA ASN A 59 3.53 0.60 -10.49
C ASN A 59 3.94 -0.49 -11.49
N ARG A 60 3.66 -0.29 -12.79
CA ARG A 60 4.03 -1.26 -13.83
C ARG A 60 5.05 -0.68 -14.79
N SER A 61 6.09 -1.46 -15.09
CA SER A 61 7.06 -1.11 -16.12
C SER A 61 6.43 -1.19 -17.51
N VAL A 62 7.06 -0.54 -18.50
CA VAL A 62 6.64 -0.68 -19.90
C VAL A 62 6.74 -2.15 -20.33
N ALA A 63 7.83 -2.83 -19.95
CA ALA A 63 8.07 -4.23 -20.29
C ALA A 63 6.95 -5.14 -19.76
N ASP A 64 6.46 -4.91 -18.54
CA ASP A 64 5.37 -5.71 -17.95
C ASP A 64 4.04 -5.48 -18.67
N ILE A 65 3.70 -4.22 -18.97
CA ILE A 65 2.45 -3.89 -19.69
C ILE A 65 2.48 -4.47 -21.10
N VAL A 66 3.60 -4.33 -21.82
CA VAL A 66 3.75 -4.85 -23.18
C VAL A 66 3.74 -6.38 -23.18
N ARG A 67 4.45 -7.03 -22.26
CA ARG A 67 4.42 -8.51 -22.10
C ARG A 67 2.98 -8.97 -21.85
N ALA A 68 2.26 -8.31 -20.94
CA ALA A 68 0.85 -8.59 -20.68
C ALA A 68 -0.02 -8.43 -21.93
N ALA A 69 0.06 -7.28 -22.60
CA ALA A 69 -0.75 -6.99 -23.78
C ALA A 69 -0.56 -8.03 -24.89
N ILE A 70 0.68 -8.49 -25.09
CA ILE A 70 1.00 -9.52 -26.08
C ILE A 70 0.44 -10.88 -25.65
N GLN A 71 0.71 -11.34 -24.42
CA GLN A 71 0.25 -12.64 -23.94
C GLN A 71 -1.29 -12.72 -23.87
N GLU A 72 -1.96 -11.61 -23.60
CA GLU A 72 -3.42 -11.52 -23.55
C GLU A 72 -4.07 -11.28 -24.93
N ASP A 73 -3.27 -11.09 -26.00
CA ASP A 73 -3.74 -10.63 -27.32
C ASP A 73 -4.74 -9.46 -27.21
N ALA A 74 -4.34 -8.45 -26.43
CA ALA A 74 -5.18 -7.29 -26.16
C ALA A 74 -5.41 -6.44 -27.42
N ASP A 75 -6.56 -5.78 -27.49
CA ASP A 75 -6.84 -4.78 -28.53
C ASP A 75 -6.20 -3.43 -28.18
N ALA A 76 -6.12 -3.13 -26.89
CA ALA A 76 -5.54 -1.88 -26.41
C ALA A 76 -4.97 -2.00 -24.99
N VAL A 77 -4.04 -1.09 -24.69
CA VAL A 77 -3.55 -0.79 -23.34
C VAL A 77 -4.11 0.57 -22.91
N ALA A 78 -4.67 0.63 -21.71
CA ALA A 78 -5.15 1.85 -21.07
C ALA A 78 -4.28 2.17 -19.87
N VAL A 79 -3.57 3.31 -19.90
CA VAL A 79 -2.55 3.64 -18.90
C VAL A 79 -2.78 5.01 -18.29
N SER A 80 -2.67 5.11 -16.97
CA SER A 80 -2.62 6.40 -16.28
C SER A 80 -1.20 6.80 -15.87
N SER A 81 -0.84 8.08 -16.00
CA SER A 81 0.46 8.60 -15.56
C SER A 81 0.35 10.00 -14.92
N TYR A 82 0.73 10.09 -13.63
CA TYR A 82 0.63 11.32 -12.82
C TYR A 82 1.97 11.81 -12.23
N GLN A 83 3.07 11.08 -12.43
CA GLN A 83 4.37 11.37 -11.80
C GLN A 83 5.40 12.06 -12.71
N GLY A 84 5.03 12.40 -13.95
CA GLY A 84 5.97 12.85 -14.97
C GLY A 84 6.70 11.68 -15.66
N GLY A 85 7.65 11.99 -16.54
CA GLY A 85 8.36 11.01 -17.38
C GLY A 85 7.46 10.28 -18.39
N HIS A 86 6.28 10.83 -18.68
CA HIS A 86 5.28 10.22 -19.56
C HIS A 86 5.72 10.19 -21.02
N ASN A 87 6.53 11.16 -21.46
CA ASN A 87 7.03 11.21 -22.83
C ASN A 87 7.89 9.98 -23.13
N GLU A 88 8.93 9.75 -22.34
CA GLU A 88 9.85 8.61 -22.44
C GLU A 88 9.09 7.30 -22.26
N TYR A 89 8.18 7.25 -21.28
CA TYR A 89 7.40 6.07 -20.95
C TYR A 89 6.50 5.61 -22.11
N PHE A 90 5.73 6.52 -22.72
CA PHE A 90 4.80 6.16 -23.80
C PHE A 90 5.48 5.99 -25.15
N THR A 91 6.54 6.75 -25.44
CA THR A 91 7.40 6.51 -26.60
C THR A 91 7.99 5.10 -26.53
N TYR A 92 8.60 4.74 -25.40
CA TYR A 92 9.18 3.41 -25.20
C TYR A 92 8.14 2.29 -25.33
N MET A 93 6.92 2.49 -24.84
CA MET A 93 5.84 1.52 -24.97
C MET A 93 5.41 1.28 -26.42
N VAL A 94 5.21 2.37 -27.17
CA VAL A 94 4.83 2.31 -28.58
C VAL A 94 5.93 1.63 -29.41
N ASP A 95 7.19 1.99 -29.16
CA ASP A 95 8.33 1.41 -29.88
C ASP A 95 8.50 -0.08 -29.58
N MET A 96 8.41 -0.48 -28.30
CA MET A 96 8.49 -1.90 -27.93
C MET A 96 7.34 -2.74 -28.53
N LEU A 97 6.12 -2.18 -28.62
CA LEU A 97 5.01 -2.86 -29.31
C LEU A 97 5.29 -3.04 -30.80
N ARG A 98 5.85 -2.02 -31.46
CA ARG A 98 6.20 -2.09 -32.90
C ARG A 98 7.33 -3.07 -33.16
N GLU A 99 8.39 -3.03 -32.38
CA GLU A 99 9.55 -3.92 -32.48
C GLU A 99 9.15 -5.40 -32.33
N ARG A 100 8.13 -5.67 -31.51
CA ARG A 100 7.57 -7.03 -31.31
C ARG A 100 6.49 -7.42 -32.33
N GLY A 101 6.24 -6.61 -33.36
CA GLY A 101 5.21 -6.88 -34.37
C GLY A 101 3.76 -6.70 -33.89
N CYS A 102 3.57 -6.08 -32.72
CA CYS A 102 2.27 -5.89 -32.06
C CYS A 102 1.78 -4.43 -32.11
N GLY A 103 2.22 -3.64 -33.10
CA GLY A 103 1.80 -2.23 -33.26
C GLY A 103 0.30 -2.01 -33.56
N HIS A 104 -0.48 -3.08 -33.72
CA HIS A 104 -1.94 -3.00 -33.80
C HIS A 104 -2.61 -2.80 -32.42
N ILE A 105 -1.92 -3.13 -31.33
CA ILE A 105 -2.38 -2.88 -29.97
C ILE A 105 -2.28 -1.38 -29.70
N ARG A 106 -3.42 -0.73 -29.44
CA ARG A 106 -3.46 0.73 -29.28
C ARG A 106 -3.17 1.17 -27.86
N VAL A 107 -2.49 2.30 -27.72
CA VAL A 107 -2.16 2.91 -26.42
C VAL A 107 -3.12 4.06 -26.15
N VAL A 108 -3.89 3.98 -25.07
CA VAL A 108 -4.80 5.04 -24.60
C VAL A 108 -4.31 5.54 -23.25
N VAL A 109 -4.24 6.86 -23.09
CA VAL A 109 -3.59 7.49 -21.94
C VAL A 109 -4.51 8.48 -21.22
N GLY A 110 -4.35 8.57 -19.90
CA GLY A 110 -4.84 9.69 -19.09
C GLY A 110 -3.81 10.15 -18.05
N GLY A 111 -3.61 11.46 -17.90
CA GLY A 111 -2.70 12.03 -16.89
C GLY A 111 -3.27 13.24 -16.14
N GLY A 112 -4.54 13.58 -16.38
CA GLY A 112 -5.08 14.85 -15.88
C GLY A 112 -4.30 16.03 -16.46
N GLY A 113 -3.82 16.95 -15.61
CA GLY A 113 -3.09 18.14 -16.04
C GLY A 113 -1.58 17.98 -16.14
N THR A 114 -1.03 16.77 -15.98
CA THR A 114 0.43 16.54 -16.00
C THR A 114 1.04 16.53 -17.40
N ILE A 115 0.24 16.18 -18.41
CA ILE A 115 0.67 16.08 -19.82
C ILE A 115 0.26 17.35 -20.54
N ALA A 116 1.23 18.16 -20.95
CA ALA A 116 0.99 19.44 -21.60
C ALA A 116 0.46 19.25 -23.04
N PRO A 117 -0.27 20.22 -23.60
CA PRO A 117 -0.83 20.11 -24.95
C PRO A 117 0.19 19.77 -26.06
N GLN A 118 1.41 20.32 -25.98
CA GLN A 118 2.46 20.02 -26.97
C GLN A 118 2.98 18.59 -26.83
N GLU A 119 3.04 18.06 -25.61
CA GLU A 119 3.43 16.68 -25.33
C GLU A 119 2.36 15.69 -25.81
N ILE A 120 1.08 16.04 -25.62
CA ILE A 120 -0.04 15.26 -26.16
C ILE A 120 0.09 15.12 -27.68
N GLU A 121 0.29 16.24 -28.38
CA GLU A 121 0.43 16.24 -29.84
C GLU A 121 1.65 15.42 -30.28
N ALA A 122 2.78 15.50 -29.56
CA ALA A 122 3.98 14.73 -29.87
C ALA A 122 3.76 13.22 -29.67
N LEU A 123 3.14 12.82 -28.56
CA LEU A 123 2.85 11.42 -28.24
C LEU A 123 1.80 10.81 -29.19
N GLU A 124 0.74 11.54 -29.51
CA GLU A 124 -0.27 11.09 -30.48
C GLU A 124 0.33 10.94 -31.89
N ARG A 125 1.21 11.87 -32.31
CA ARG A 125 1.97 11.72 -33.56
C ARG A 125 2.94 10.54 -33.54
N HIS A 126 3.56 10.26 -32.40
CA HIS A 126 4.49 9.14 -32.26
C HIS A 126 3.78 7.79 -32.38
N GLY A 127 2.54 7.67 -31.91
CA GLY A 127 1.71 6.48 -32.08
C GLY A 127 0.75 6.15 -30.93
N VAL A 128 0.63 7.02 -29.93
CA VAL A 128 -0.44 6.92 -28.92
C VAL A 128 -1.78 7.20 -29.60
N GLU A 129 -2.79 6.35 -29.37
CA GLU A 129 -4.10 6.46 -30.04
C GLU A 129 -4.88 7.68 -29.58
N LYS A 130 -4.91 7.91 -28.26
CA LYS A 130 -5.54 9.09 -27.67
C LYS A 130 -5.04 9.35 -26.26
N ILE A 131 -4.75 10.62 -25.96
CA ILE A 131 -4.60 11.11 -24.60
C ILE A 131 -5.83 11.94 -24.22
N TYR A 132 -6.50 11.54 -23.14
CA TYR A 132 -7.69 12.24 -22.64
C TYR A 132 -7.30 13.30 -21.60
N THR A 133 -7.72 14.53 -21.86
CA THR A 133 -7.47 15.68 -20.98
C THR A 133 -8.61 15.90 -19.97
N PRO A 134 -8.41 16.71 -18.92
CA PRO A 134 -9.50 17.14 -18.05
C PRO A 134 -10.63 17.85 -18.81
N GLU A 135 -10.30 18.55 -19.90
CA GLU A 135 -11.29 19.25 -20.72
C GLU A 135 -12.12 18.27 -21.56
N ASP A 136 -11.53 17.20 -22.09
CA ASP A 136 -12.27 16.10 -22.71
C ASP A 136 -13.24 15.46 -21.71
N GLY A 137 -12.79 15.25 -20.47
CA GLY A 137 -13.62 14.74 -19.40
C GLY A 137 -14.83 15.63 -19.08
N ARG A 138 -14.67 16.96 -19.14
CA ARG A 138 -15.78 17.92 -18.96
C ARG A 138 -16.74 17.94 -20.15
N ARG A 139 -16.19 17.93 -21.37
CA ARG A 139 -16.97 18.04 -22.62
C ARG A 139 -17.74 16.77 -22.95
N MET A 140 -17.09 15.61 -22.85
CA MET A 140 -17.65 14.31 -23.26
C MET A 140 -18.33 13.58 -22.10
N GLY A 141 -17.97 13.93 -20.87
CA GLY A 141 -18.26 13.12 -19.69
C GLY A 141 -17.49 11.80 -19.70
N LEU A 142 -17.42 11.14 -18.53
CA LEU A 142 -16.74 9.84 -18.40
C LEU A 142 -17.33 8.78 -19.33
N ALA A 143 -18.65 8.74 -19.48
CA ALA A 143 -19.31 7.79 -20.35
C ALA A 143 -18.97 8.02 -21.83
N GLY A 144 -18.95 9.28 -22.29
CA GLY A 144 -18.62 9.63 -23.67
C GLY A 144 -17.17 9.33 -24.01
N MET A 145 -16.22 9.56 -23.09
CA MET A 145 -14.82 9.16 -23.30
C MET A 145 -14.69 7.65 -23.51
N ILE A 146 -15.41 6.84 -22.74
CA ILE A 146 -15.34 5.37 -22.86
C ILE A 146 -15.94 4.88 -24.18
N GLU A 147 -17.03 5.50 -24.65
CA GLU A 147 -17.57 5.19 -25.98
C GLU A 147 -16.59 5.55 -27.10
N ASP A 148 -15.93 6.71 -27.02
CA ASP A 148 -14.90 7.12 -27.99
C ASP A 148 -13.72 6.13 -28.00
N VAL A 149 -13.25 5.69 -26.81
CA VAL A 149 -12.25 4.63 -26.71
C VAL A 149 -12.73 3.37 -27.43
N LEU A 150 -13.90 2.84 -27.10
CA LEU A 150 -14.39 1.59 -27.69
C LEU A 150 -14.55 1.69 -29.21
N GLN A 151 -15.05 2.82 -29.70
CA GLN A 151 -15.22 3.07 -31.13
C GLN A 151 -13.88 3.10 -31.87
N ARG A 152 -12.88 3.81 -31.34
CA ARG A 152 -11.52 3.86 -31.90
C ARG A 152 -10.90 2.47 -31.96
N ILE A 153 -10.93 1.76 -30.84
CA ILE A 153 -10.31 0.43 -30.74
C ILE A 153 -11.03 -0.57 -31.66
N ALA A 154 -12.36 -0.54 -31.75
CA ALA A 154 -13.12 -1.40 -32.65
C ALA A 154 -12.87 -1.15 -34.15
N ALA A 155 -12.35 0.03 -34.52
CA ALA A 155 -12.03 0.38 -35.89
C ALA A 155 -10.67 -0.19 -36.36
N VAL A 156 -9.80 -0.60 -35.42
CA VAL A 156 -8.47 -1.13 -35.72
C VAL A 156 -8.59 -2.56 -36.23
N ARG A 157 -7.95 -2.85 -37.37
CA ARG A 157 -7.86 -4.20 -37.90
C ARG A 157 -6.64 -4.92 -37.30
N LYS A 158 -6.87 -6.06 -36.65
CA LYS A 158 -5.80 -6.98 -36.26
C LYS A 158 -5.16 -7.61 -37.51
N PRO A 159 -3.87 -7.96 -37.47
CA PRO A 159 -3.23 -8.77 -38.50
C PRO A 159 -3.99 -10.09 -38.71
N ALA A 160 -4.00 -10.56 -39.97
CA ALA A 160 -4.54 -11.86 -40.30
C ALA A 160 -3.82 -12.95 -39.51
N TYR A 161 -4.56 -13.98 -39.09
CA TYR A 161 -3.95 -15.10 -38.39
C TYR A 161 -3.16 -15.97 -39.37
N GLU A 162 -1.90 -16.27 -39.03
CA GLU A 162 -1.05 -17.16 -39.79
C GLU A 162 -0.47 -18.20 -38.84
N LEU A 163 -0.85 -19.46 -39.03
CA LEU A 163 -0.31 -20.57 -38.25
C LEU A 163 1.13 -20.83 -38.67
N ARG A 164 2.05 -20.70 -37.72
CA ARG A 164 3.48 -21.03 -37.86
C ARG A 164 3.84 -22.16 -36.88
N PRO A 165 5.04 -22.77 -36.97
CA PRO A 165 5.45 -23.80 -36.00
C PRO A 165 5.31 -23.31 -34.56
N LEU A 166 4.59 -24.07 -33.73
CA LEU A 166 4.33 -23.71 -32.34
C LEU A 166 5.62 -23.74 -31.52
N ASN A 167 5.85 -22.68 -30.74
CA ASN A 167 7.03 -22.49 -29.91
C ASN A 167 6.62 -21.76 -28.62
N SER A 168 6.98 -22.31 -27.46
CA SER A 168 6.69 -21.75 -26.13
C SER A 168 7.19 -20.31 -25.95
N ARG A 169 8.23 -19.90 -26.71
CA ARG A 169 8.77 -18.53 -26.68
C ARG A 169 8.10 -17.56 -27.66
N ASP A 170 7.29 -18.04 -28.60
CA ASP A 170 6.51 -17.18 -29.49
C ASP A 170 5.16 -16.83 -28.83
N HIS A 171 5.24 -15.97 -27.81
CA HIS A 171 4.08 -15.57 -27.00
C HIS A 171 2.97 -14.94 -27.85
N ALA A 172 3.32 -14.19 -28.90
CA ALA A 172 2.33 -13.56 -29.78
C ALA A 172 1.53 -14.62 -30.56
N LEU A 173 2.20 -15.62 -31.15
CA LEU A 173 1.52 -16.71 -31.86
C LEU A 173 0.63 -17.52 -30.93
N ILE A 174 1.11 -17.88 -29.72
CA ILE A 174 0.32 -18.61 -28.73
C ILE A 174 -0.93 -17.80 -28.36
N ALA A 175 -0.77 -16.52 -28.00
CA ALA A 175 -1.87 -15.65 -27.61
C ALA A 175 -2.92 -15.51 -28.73
N ARG A 176 -2.49 -15.35 -29.98
CA ARG A 176 -3.38 -15.28 -31.15
C ARG A 176 -4.08 -16.61 -31.40
N SER A 177 -3.38 -17.73 -31.24
CA SER A 177 -3.96 -19.07 -31.41
C SER A 177 -5.06 -19.33 -30.37
N ILE A 178 -4.85 -18.91 -29.12
CA ILE A 178 -5.87 -18.97 -28.07
C ILE A 178 -7.07 -18.10 -28.43
N SER A 179 -6.87 -16.86 -28.89
CA SER A 179 -7.98 -15.98 -29.31
C SER A 179 -8.82 -16.58 -30.45
N VAL A 180 -8.17 -17.27 -31.40
CA VAL A 180 -8.86 -17.98 -32.50
C VAL A 180 -9.70 -19.14 -31.96
N LEU A 181 -9.17 -19.92 -31.01
CA LEU A 181 -9.90 -21.00 -30.34
C LEU A 181 -11.09 -20.46 -29.51
N GLU A 182 -10.88 -19.37 -28.76
CA GLU A 182 -11.92 -18.70 -27.96
C GLU A 182 -13.07 -18.12 -28.80
N GLY A 183 -12.79 -17.70 -30.04
CA GLY A 183 -13.77 -17.05 -30.93
C GLY A 183 -14.65 -18.02 -31.73
N ALA A 184 -14.30 -19.31 -31.79
CA ALA A 184 -14.93 -20.30 -32.66
C ALA A 184 -16.22 -20.93 -32.08
N GLY A 185 -17.07 -20.13 -31.42
CA GLY A 185 -18.30 -20.61 -30.77
C GLY A 185 -19.19 -21.45 -31.70
N GLY A 186 -19.10 -22.78 -31.58
CA GLY A 186 -20.06 -23.75 -32.12
C GLY A 186 -19.88 -24.23 -33.56
N VAL A 187 -19.23 -23.46 -34.46
CA VAL A 187 -18.95 -23.92 -35.84
C VAL A 187 -17.54 -23.44 -36.24
N GLY A 188 -16.62 -24.40 -36.38
CA GLY A 188 -15.18 -24.15 -36.53
C GLY A 188 -14.83 -23.19 -37.66
N GLY A 189 -14.33 -22.01 -37.30
CA GLY A 189 -13.59 -21.16 -38.22
C GLY A 189 -12.40 -21.94 -38.78
N ALA A 190 -12.11 -21.79 -40.07
CA ALA A 190 -11.03 -22.52 -40.76
C ALA A 190 -9.68 -22.43 -40.01
N ASP A 191 -9.43 -21.31 -39.33
CA ASP A 191 -8.22 -21.09 -38.54
C ASP A 191 -8.19 -21.92 -37.24
N ALA A 192 -9.30 -22.01 -36.50
CA ALA A 192 -9.37 -22.80 -35.27
C ALA A 192 -9.17 -24.29 -35.56
N GLU A 193 -9.73 -24.76 -36.67
CA GLU A 193 -9.54 -26.14 -37.14
C GLU A 193 -8.09 -26.40 -37.59
N GLN A 194 -7.42 -25.41 -38.20
CA GLN A 194 -5.99 -25.50 -38.49
C GLN A 194 -5.16 -25.65 -37.20
N VAL A 195 -5.48 -24.87 -36.15
CA VAL A 195 -4.81 -24.99 -34.85
C VAL A 195 -5.03 -26.38 -34.24
N ARG A 196 -6.28 -26.84 -34.15
CA ARG A 196 -6.62 -28.18 -33.62
C ARG A 196 -5.87 -29.28 -34.35
N ARG A 197 -5.77 -29.21 -35.68
CA ARG A 197 -5.01 -30.19 -36.50
C ARG A 197 -3.51 -30.14 -36.23
N ALA A 198 -2.94 -28.96 -36.00
CA ALA A 198 -1.53 -28.82 -35.67
C ALA A 198 -1.22 -29.39 -34.28
N VAL A 199 -2.09 -29.11 -33.31
CA VAL A 199 -2.01 -29.65 -31.95
C VAL A 199 -2.15 -31.17 -31.95
N ALA A 200 -3.14 -31.73 -32.66
CA ALA A 200 -3.36 -33.18 -32.75
C ALA A 200 -2.20 -33.97 -33.40
N ARG A 201 -1.34 -33.30 -34.18
CA ARG A 201 -0.12 -33.91 -34.75
C ARG A 201 1.06 -33.91 -33.78
N SER A 202 1.00 -33.11 -32.72
CA SER A 202 2.04 -33.07 -31.70
C SER A 202 2.02 -34.35 -30.86
N ARG A 203 3.21 -34.85 -30.53
CA ARG A 203 3.39 -35.93 -29.54
C ARG A 203 3.96 -35.43 -28.22
N ARG A 204 4.18 -34.11 -28.09
CA ARG A 204 4.69 -33.51 -26.87
C ARG A 204 3.62 -33.61 -25.78
N LYS A 205 4.07 -33.92 -24.57
CA LYS A 205 3.25 -33.93 -23.37
C LYS A 205 3.97 -33.11 -22.30
N ALA A 206 3.17 -32.46 -21.47
CA ALA A 206 3.63 -31.74 -20.29
C ALA A 206 2.60 -31.97 -19.18
N PRO A 207 3.03 -32.13 -17.92
CA PRO A 207 2.12 -32.26 -16.80
C PRO A 207 1.24 -31.01 -16.67
N VAL A 208 -0.01 -31.25 -16.25
CA VAL A 208 -1.03 -30.22 -16.07
C VAL A 208 -1.47 -30.21 -14.61
N ILE A 209 -1.31 -29.06 -13.94
CA ILE A 209 -1.77 -28.84 -12.56
C ILE A 209 -3.04 -28.02 -12.59
N GLY A 210 -4.13 -28.56 -12.05
CA GLY A 210 -5.38 -27.83 -11.80
C GLY A 210 -5.44 -27.27 -10.40
N ILE A 211 -5.57 -25.94 -10.26
CA ILE A 211 -5.76 -25.25 -9.00
C ILE A 211 -7.20 -24.74 -8.94
N THR A 212 -7.98 -25.34 -8.06
CA THR A 212 -9.39 -24.99 -7.84
C THR A 212 -9.69 -24.71 -6.38
N GLY A 213 -10.86 -24.14 -6.08
CA GLY A 213 -11.18 -23.74 -4.72
C GLY A 213 -12.25 -22.66 -4.62
N THR A 214 -12.66 -22.36 -3.38
CA THR A 214 -13.71 -21.38 -3.13
C THR A 214 -13.27 -19.96 -3.49
N GLY A 215 -14.24 -19.13 -3.89
CA GLY A 215 -14.00 -17.73 -4.22
C GLY A 215 -13.31 -16.98 -3.07
N GLY A 216 -12.18 -16.34 -3.35
CA GLY A 216 -11.42 -15.59 -2.36
C GLY A 216 -10.57 -16.43 -1.40
N ALA A 217 -10.44 -17.76 -1.61
CA ALA A 217 -9.54 -18.60 -0.81
C ALA A 217 -8.05 -18.25 -0.96
N GLY A 218 -7.69 -17.51 -2.01
CA GLY A 218 -6.32 -17.07 -2.30
C GLY A 218 -5.60 -17.96 -3.31
N LYS A 219 -6.34 -18.51 -4.28
CA LYS A 219 -5.82 -19.37 -5.35
C LYS A 219 -4.71 -18.67 -6.13
N SER A 220 -4.97 -17.50 -6.72
CA SER A 220 -3.99 -16.76 -7.52
C SER A 220 -2.77 -16.31 -6.73
N SER A 221 -2.93 -16.00 -5.44
CA SER A 221 -1.78 -15.72 -4.55
C SER A 221 -0.95 -16.97 -4.28
N LEU A 222 -1.59 -18.13 -4.08
CA LEU A 222 -0.89 -19.40 -3.93
C LEU A 222 -0.20 -19.81 -5.23
N THR A 223 -0.87 -19.64 -6.37
CA THR A 223 -0.31 -19.84 -7.72
C THR A 223 0.95 -19.01 -7.90
N ASP A 224 0.92 -17.71 -7.56
CA ASP A 224 2.09 -16.84 -7.64
C ASP A 224 3.25 -17.29 -6.75
N GLU A 225 2.97 -17.72 -5.53
CA GLU A 225 4.00 -18.24 -4.62
C GLU A 225 4.60 -19.56 -5.15
N LEU A 226 3.82 -20.41 -5.79
CA LEU A 226 4.31 -21.62 -6.47
C LEU A 226 5.14 -21.25 -7.71
N LEU A 227 4.68 -20.31 -8.54
CA LEU A 227 5.41 -19.81 -9.71
C LEU A 227 6.75 -19.19 -9.32
N THR A 228 6.79 -18.41 -8.23
CA THR A 228 8.03 -17.83 -7.68
C THR A 228 9.04 -18.93 -7.34
N ARG A 229 8.58 -20.02 -6.72
CA ARG A 229 9.43 -21.17 -6.38
C ARG A 229 9.87 -21.95 -7.62
N LEU A 230 8.97 -22.13 -8.59
CA LEU A 230 9.27 -22.76 -9.87
C LEU A 230 10.32 -21.97 -10.66
N ALA A 231 10.15 -20.65 -10.78
CA ALA A 231 11.12 -19.78 -11.46
C ALA A 231 12.50 -19.82 -10.80
N ARG A 232 12.53 -19.88 -9.46
CA ARG A 232 13.79 -19.96 -8.69
C ARG A 232 14.48 -21.32 -8.83
N GLN A 233 13.74 -22.42 -8.73
CA GLN A 233 14.31 -23.77 -8.70
C GLN A 233 14.51 -24.37 -10.11
N PHE A 234 13.70 -23.96 -11.08
CA PHE A 234 13.69 -24.48 -12.44
C PHE A 234 13.70 -23.32 -13.48
N PRO A 235 14.72 -22.45 -13.49
CA PRO A 235 14.76 -21.26 -14.34
C PRO A 235 14.75 -21.56 -15.85
N GLN A 236 15.06 -22.79 -16.24
CA GLN A 236 15.06 -23.21 -17.65
C GLN A 236 13.70 -23.76 -18.10
N ALA A 237 12.85 -24.20 -17.16
CA ALA A 237 11.56 -24.80 -17.49
C ALA A 237 10.58 -23.73 -17.99
N GLN A 238 9.94 -23.97 -19.12
CA GLN A 238 8.90 -23.10 -19.68
C GLN A 238 7.56 -23.44 -19.04
N ILE A 239 6.94 -22.47 -18.37
CA ILE A 239 5.71 -22.68 -17.60
C ILE A 239 4.59 -21.86 -18.23
N ALA A 240 3.47 -22.52 -18.57
CA ALA A 240 2.26 -21.86 -19.04
C ALA A 240 1.21 -21.82 -17.93
N VAL A 241 0.53 -20.68 -17.79
CA VAL A 241 -0.55 -20.46 -16.84
C VAL A 241 -1.79 -20.02 -17.61
N VAL A 242 -2.92 -20.67 -17.34
CA VAL A 242 -4.24 -20.21 -17.78
C VAL A 242 -5.11 -19.99 -16.55
N ALA A 243 -5.65 -18.79 -16.41
CA ALA A 243 -6.51 -18.42 -15.29
C ALA A 243 -7.89 -18.02 -15.77
N MET A 244 -8.93 -18.52 -15.09
CA MET A 244 -10.33 -18.39 -15.46
C MET A 244 -11.06 -17.44 -14.51
N ASP A 245 -11.62 -16.36 -15.05
CA ASP A 245 -12.41 -15.38 -14.29
C ASP A 245 -13.88 -15.33 -14.75
N PRO A 246 -14.85 -15.08 -13.83
CA PRO A 246 -16.26 -15.08 -14.18
C PRO A 246 -16.66 -13.86 -15.02
N THR A 247 -17.42 -14.11 -16.09
CA THR A 247 -18.03 -13.02 -16.90
C THR A 247 -19.24 -12.41 -16.21
N ARG A 248 -19.39 -11.07 -16.23
CA ARG A 248 -20.59 -10.42 -15.68
C ARG A 248 -21.80 -10.64 -16.60
N ARG A 249 -22.80 -11.37 -16.09
CA ARG A 249 -24.04 -11.67 -16.83
C ARG A 249 -24.71 -10.44 -17.44
N ARG A 250 -24.79 -9.33 -16.70
CA ARG A 250 -25.51 -8.11 -17.12
C ARG A 250 -24.81 -7.31 -18.21
N SER A 251 -23.50 -7.11 -18.12
CA SER A 251 -22.76 -6.29 -19.09
C SER A 251 -22.10 -7.09 -20.22
N GLY A 252 -21.90 -8.40 -20.05
CA GLY A 252 -21.12 -9.21 -20.98
C GLY A 252 -19.61 -9.07 -20.84
N GLY A 253 -19.13 -8.05 -20.12
CA GLY A 253 -17.70 -7.82 -19.85
C GLY A 253 -17.17 -8.62 -18.66
N ALA A 254 -15.86 -8.73 -18.58
CA ALA A 254 -15.14 -9.44 -17.51
C ALA A 254 -14.06 -8.56 -16.88
N LEU A 255 -13.80 -8.79 -15.58
CA LEU A 255 -12.61 -8.26 -14.92
C LEU A 255 -11.72 -9.46 -14.71
N LEU A 256 -10.66 -9.54 -15.51
CA LEU A 256 -9.66 -10.58 -15.45
C LEU A 256 -8.63 -10.14 -14.41
N GLY A 257 -8.90 -10.52 -13.16
CA GLY A 257 -8.29 -10.02 -11.95
C GLY A 257 -7.19 -10.92 -11.39
N ASP A 258 -7.03 -12.14 -11.88
CA ASP A 258 -6.03 -13.07 -11.32
C ASP A 258 -4.59 -12.57 -11.56
N ARG A 259 -4.31 -12.01 -12.75
CA ARG A 259 -2.99 -11.50 -13.14
C ARG A 259 -2.45 -10.40 -12.22
N ILE A 260 -3.31 -9.61 -11.58
CA ILE A 260 -2.88 -8.56 -10.63
C ILE A 260 -2.18 -9.12 -9.39
N ARG A 261 -2.46 -10.40 -9.06
CA ARG A 261 -1.91 -11.07 -7.88
C ARG A 261 -0.58 -11.76 -8.16
N MET A 262 -0.19 -11.88 -9.43
CA MET A 262 0.98 -12.66 -9.82
C MET A 262 2.19 -11.76 -10.07
N ASN A 263 3.07 -11.63 -9.07
CA ASN A 263 4.30 -10.84 -9.17
C ASN A 263 5.43 -11.56 -9.91
N SER A 264 5.37 -12.90 -9.98
CA SER A 264 6.37 -13.76 -10.64
C SER A 264 6.36 -13.67 -12.17
N LEU A 265 5.34 -13.07 -12.78
CA LEU A 265 5.19 -12.95 -14.25
C LEU A 265 6.23 -12.04 -14.93
N SER A 266 7.12 -11.42 -14.16
CA SER A 266 8.28 -10.72 -14.68
C SER A 266 9.34 -11.68 -15.24
N ALA A 267 9.33 -12.95 -14.83
CA ALA A 267 10.23 -13.99 -15.31
C ALA A 267 9.94 -14.38 -16.77
N ASP A 268 11.00 -14.46 -17.59
CA ASP A 268 10.86 -14.68 -19.04
C ASP A 268 10.43 -16.11 -19.42
N ASN A 269 10.57 -17.08 -18.50
CA ASN A 269 10.16 -18.47 -18.70
C ASN A 269 8.70 -18.75 -18.29
N ILE A 270 7.92 -17.72 -17.94
CA ILE A 270 6.51 -17.84 -17.57
C ILE A 270 5.61 -17.15 -18.59
N TYR A 271 4.65 -17.89 -19.12
CA TYR A 271 3.58 -17.39 -19.98
C TYR A 271 2.26 -17.44 -19.21
N MET A 272 1.47 -16.37 -19.24
CA MET A 272 0.13 -16.36 -18.64
C MET A 272 -0.92 -15.79 -19.59
N ARG A 273 -2.05 -16.48 -19.67
CA ARG A 273 -3.29 -16.03 -20.33
C ARG A 273 -4.45 -16.01 -19.34
N SER A 274 -5.22 -14.92 -19.35
CA SER A 274 -6.50 -14.86 -18.65
C SER A 274 -7.66 -15.14 -19.61
N LEU A 275 -8.61 -15.96 -19.16
CA LEU A 275 -9.81 -16.36 -19.90
C LEU A 275 -11.07 -15.97 -19.11
N ALA A 276 -12.11 -15.59 -19.84
CA ALA A 276 -13.43 -15.34 -19.28
C ALA A 276 -14.31 -16.57 -19.48
N THR A 277 -15.12 -16.96 -18.48
CA THR A 277 -16.01 -18.14 -18.60
C THR A 277 -16.99 -18.06 -19.77
N ARG A 278 -17.43 -16.86 -20.18
CA ARG A 278 -18.47 -16.63 -21.20
C ARG A 278 -19.76 -17.43 -20.87
N ARG A 279 -20.89 -17.20 -21.55
CA ARG A 279 -22.24 -17.56 -21.02
C ARG A 279 -22.57 -19.08 -20.97
N ALA A 280 -21.67 -20.00 -21.31
CA ALA A 280 -21.94 -21.45 -21.32
C ALA A 280 -20.79 -22.27 -20.68
N HIS A 281 -21.07 -22.89 -19.52
CA HIS A 281 -20.13 -23.75 -18.78
C HIS A 281 -19.53 -24.88 -19.66
N LEU A 282 -20.36 -25.55 -20.46
CA LEU A 282 -19.93 -26.59 -21.41
C LEU A 282 -18.95 -26.10 -22.48
N ALA A 283 -19.07 -24.85 -22.93
CA ALA A 283 -18.13 -24.27 -23.89
C ALA A 283 -16.77 -23.93 -23.24
N THR A 284 -16.75 -23.74 -21.92
CA THR A 284 -15.55 -23.37 -21.17
C THR A 284 -14.57 -24.53 -21.05
N ALA A 285 -15.06 -25.71 -20.67
CA ALA A 285 -14.24 -26.91 -20.56
C ALA A 285 -13.63 -27.32 -21.92
N ALA A 286 -14.39 -27.17 -23.01
CA ALA A 286 -13.90 -27.44 -24.37
C ALA A 286 -12.76 -26.48 -24.78
N VAL A 287 -12.92 -25.18 -24.56
CA VAL A 287 -11.87 -24.20 -24.86
C VAL A 287 -10.65 -24.41 -23.97
N LEU A 288 -10.85 -24.71 -22.69
CA LEU A 288 -9.77 -24.96 -21.76
C LEU A 288 -8.94 -26.19 -22.18
N LYS A 289 -9.62 -27.27 -22.60
CA LYS A 289 -8.95 -28.44 -23.18
C LYS A 289 -8.09 -28.07 -24.39
N ASP A 290 -8.65 -27.31 -25.34
CA ASP A 290 -7.89 -26.88 -26.52
C ASP A 290 -6.66 -26.04 -26.16
N VAL A 291 -6.78 -25.18 -25.14
CA VAL A 291 -5.67 -24.33 -24.66
C VAL A 291 -4.59 -25.16 -23.97
N ILE A 292 -4.97 -26.15 -23.16
CA ILE A 292 -4.03 -27.08 -22.52
C ILE A 292 -3.24 -27.85 -23.60
N GLU A 293 -3.94 -28.44 -24.56
CA GLU A 293 -3.31 -29.20 -25.65
C GLU A 293 -2.41 -28.29 -26.52
N LEU A 294 -2.81 -27.03 -26.74
CA LEU A 294 -1.99 -26.03 -27.42
C LEU A 294 -0.68 -25.75 -26.68
N TYR A 295 -0.70 -25.58 -25.35
CA TYR A 295 0.51 -25.37 -24.57
C TYR A 295 1.45 -26.58 -24.63
N GLN A 296 0.90 -27.79 -24.52
CA GLN A 296 1.69 -29.02 -24.67
C GLN A 296 2.34 -29.09 -26.06
N ALA A 297 1.60 -28.77 -27.12
CA ALA A 297 2.12 -28.74 -28.48
C ALA A 297 3.20 -27.67 -28.69
N ALA A 298 3.04 -26.50 -28.07
CA ALA A 298 4.03 -25.41 -28.10
C ALA A 298 5.35 -25.75 -27.40
N GLY A 299 5.37 -26.78 -26.55
CA GLY A 299 6.57 -27.22 -25.83
C GLY A 299 6.80 -26.43 -24.54
N PHE A 300 5.73 -26.13 -23.80
CA PHE A 300 5.86 -25.82 -22.38
C PHE A 300 6.19 -27.10 -21.60
N ASP A 301 6.97 -26.95 -20.53
CA ASP A 301 7.36 -28.04 -19.64
C ASP A 301 6.32 -28.32 -18.56
N LEU A 302 5.53 -27.30 -18.18
CA LEU A 302 4.45 -27.39 -17.19
C LEU A 302 3.28 -26.48 -17.57
N VAL A 303 2.06 -26.98 -17.40
CA VAL A 303 0.84 -26.19 -17.55
C VAL A 303 0.14 -26.08 -16.20
N ILE A 304 -0.22 -24.86 -15.79
CA ILE A 304 -1.00 -24.58 -14.59
C ILE A 304 -2.34 -23.97 -15.01
N VAL A 305 -3.42 -24.54 -14.49
CA VAL A 305 -4.80 -24.13 -14.77
C VAL A 305 -5.44 -23.65 -13.48
N GLU A 306 -5.75 -22.36 -13.39
CA GLU A 306 -6.52 -21.80 -12.27
C GLU A 306 -7.98 -21.62 -12.67
N THR A 307 -8.89 -22.21 -11.90
CA THR A 307 -10.34 -22.10 -12.14
C THR A 307 -10.94 -20.83 -11.52
N ALA A 308 -12.11 -20.43 -12.02
CA ALA A 308 -12.94 -19.44 -11.32
C ALA A 308 -13.34 -19.99 -9.95
N GLY A 309 -13.69 -19.12 -8.99
CA GLY A 309 -14.16 -19.58 -7.68
C GLY A 309 -15.35 -20.54 -7.81
N ILE A 310 -15.17 -21.77 -7.34
CA ILE A 310 -16.15 -22.85 -7.47
C ILE A 310 -17.09 -22.95 -6.26
N GLY A 311 -18.27 -23.53 -6.49
CA GLY A 311 -19.18 -24.00 -5.47
C GLY A 311 -18.70 -25.32 -4.82
N GLN A 312 -19.57 -25.93 -4.00
CA GLN A 312 -19.24 -27.18 -3.29
C GLN A 312 -19.29 -28.43 -4.20
N SER A 313 -19.95 -28.35 -5.37
CA SER A 313 -20.24 -29.48 -6.27
C SER A 313 -19.60 -29.37 -7.66
N ASP A 314 -18.60 -28.49 -7.84
CA ASP A 314 -17.90 -28.37 -9.13
C ASP A 314 -16.58 -29.15 -9.10
N SER A 315 -16.50 -30.23 -9.90
CA SER A 315 -15.32 -31.12 -10.00
C SER A 315 -14.74 -31.24 -11.42
N GLU A 316 -15.28 -30.50 -12.40
CA GLU A 316 -14.94 -30.60 -13.83
C GLU A 316 -13.44 -30.43 -14.17
N ILE A 317 -12.66 -29.76 -13.32
CA ILE A 317 -11.22 -29.57 -13.55
C ILE A 317 -10.43 -30.88 -13.45
N VAL A 318 -10.91 -31.85 -12.65
CA VAL A 318 -10.21 -33.12 -12.38
C VAL A 318 -10.04 -33.93 -13.66
N ASP A 319 -11.02 -33.87 -14.57
CA ASP A 319 -10.99 -34.61 -15.84
C ASP A 319 -10.02 -33.99 -16.88
N LEU A 320 -9.45 -32.81 -16.61
CA LEU A 320 -8.61 -32.05 -17.54
C LEU A 320 -7.13 -31.98 -17.11
N VAL A 321 -6.78 -32.45 -15.92
CA VAL A 321 -5.47 -32.24 -15.31
C VAL A 321 -4.86 -33.53 -14.79
N ASP A 322 -3.53 -33.56 -14.68
CA ASP A 322 -2.79 -34.70 -14.14
C ASP A 322 -2.63 -34.62 -12.61
N LEU A 323 -2.66 -33.40 -12.05
CA LEU A 323 -2.58 -33.14 -10.61
C LEU A 323 -3.57 -32.05 -10.21
N SER A 324 -4.39 -32.31 -9.19
CA SER A 324 -5.44 -31.41 -8.72
C SER A 324 -5.19 -30.88 -7.31
N LEU A 325 -5.25 -29.56 -7.16
CA LEU A 325 -5.07 -28.83 -5.91
C LEU A 325 -6.39 -28.16 -5.51
N TYR A 326 -6.93 -28.51 -4.34
CA TYR A 326 -8.11 -27.86 -3.78
C TYR A 326 -7.73 -26.85 -2.70
N VAL A 327 -7.97 -25.57 -2.95
CA VAL A 327 -7.66 -24.46 -2.04
C VAL A 327 -8.92 -24.02 -1.29
N MET A 328 -8.85 -24.05 0.03
CA MET A 328 -9.92 -23.62 0.93
C MET A 328 -9.40 -22.72 2.06
N THR A 329 -10.31 -22.21 2.89
CA THR A 329 -9.97 -21.46 4.11
C THR A 329 -10.69 -22.08 5.31
N SER A 330 -10.39 -21.62 6.52
CA SER A 330 -11.08 -22.05 7.74
C SER A 330 -12.57 -21.66 7.82
N GLU A 331 -13.07 -20.88 6.86
CA GLU A 331 -14.43 -20.34 6.83
C GLU A 331 -15.38 -21.21 5.97
N TYR A 332 -15.54 -22.49 6.32
CA TYR A 332 -16.48 -23.42 5.65
C TYR A 332 -17.77 -23.68 6.46
N GLY A 333 -17.95 -22.99 7.59
CA GLY A 333 -19.09 -23.19 8.49
C GLY A 333 -18.90 -24.40 9.41
N ALA A 334 -19.92 -25.25 9.52
CA ALA A 334 -19.86 -26.46 10.36
C ALA A 334 -19.03 -27.56 9.70
N ALA A 335 -18.43 -28.45 10.50
CA ALA A 335 -17.66 -29.60 9.99
C ALA A 335 -18.46 -30.52 9.04
N SER A 336 -19.79 -30.60 9.21
CA SER A 336 -20.68 -31.35 8.32
C SER A 336 -20.78 -30.78 6.89
N GLN A 337 -20.31 -29.55 6.66
CA GLN A 337 -20.21 -29.00 5.30
C GLN A 337 -19.08 -29.64 4.50
N LEU A 338 -18.05 -30.18 5.17
CA LEU A 338 -16.93 -30.85 4.49
C LEU A 338 -17.40 -32.11 3.76
N GLU A 339 -18.44 -32.79 4.27
CA GLU A 339 -19.05 -33.97 3.63
C GLU A 339 -19.75 -33.64 2.30
N LYS A 340 -19.96 -32.36 1.99
CA LYS A 340 -20.62 -31.91 0.74
C LYS A 340 -19.63 -31.38 -0.30
N ILE A 341 -18.35 -31.30 0.03
CA ILE A 341 -17.33 -30.76 -0.86
C ILE A 341 -16.74 -31.93 -1.66
N GLU A 342 -17.19 -32.08 -2.90
CA GLU A 342 -16.72 -33.18 -3.78
C GLU A 342 -15.21 -33.14 -4.00
N MET A 343 -14.62 -31.94 -4.07
CA MET A 343 -13.17 -31.81 -4.24
C MET A 343 -12.35 -32.41 -3.08
N LEU A 344 -12.93 -32.69 -1.90
CA LEU A 344 -12.22 -33.44 -0.85
C LEU A 344 -12.11 -34.94 -1.14
N ASP A 345 -12.92 -35.46 -2.06
CA ASP A 345 -12.82 -36.83 -2.57
C ASP A 345 -11.80 -36.92 -3.71
N TYR A 346 -11.79 -35.92 -4.60
CA TYR A 346 -11.02 -35.99 -5.85
C TYR A 346 -9.67 -35.27 -5.85
N ALA A 347 -9.43 -34.32 -4.92
CA ALA A 347 -8.17 -33.56 -4.94
C ALA A 347 -6.97 -34.40 -4.49
N ASP A 348 -5.90 -34.36 -5.28
CA ASP A 348 -4.63 -34.98 -4.93
C ASP A 348 -3.96 -34.26 -3.76
N LEU A 349 -4.07 -32.93 -3.72
CA LEU A 349 -3.52 -32.09 -2.66
C LEU A 349 -4.57 -31.08 -2.19
N ILE A 350 -4.80 -31.02 -0.88
CA ILE A 350 -5.72 -30.08 -0.24
C ILE A 350 -4.92 -29.00 0.48
N VAL A 351 -5.27 -27.75 0.23
CA VAL A 351 -4.60 -26.58 0.78
C VAL A 351 -5.57 -25.80 1.66
N LEU A 352 -5.31 -25.79 2.96
CA LEU A 352 -5.96 -24.89 3.90
C LEU A 352 -5.18 -23.57 3.94
N ASN A 353 -5.50 -22.66 3.02
CA ASN A 353 -4.86 -21.35 2.95
C ASN A 353 -5.45 -20.39 4.00
N LYS A 354 -4.73 -19.29 4.25
CA LYS A 354 -5.02 -18.31 5.30
C LYS A 354 -4.99 -18.93 6.70
N SER A 355 -4.05 -19.86 6.92
CA SER A 355 -3.89 -20.60 8.17
C SER A 355 -3.43 -19.72 9.35
N GLU A 356 -3.10 -18.45 9.13
CA GLU A 356 -2.88 -17.44 10.18
C GLU A 356 -4.18 -17.00 10.87
N LYS A 357 -5.34 -17.32 10.29
CA LYS A 357 -6.64 -16.97 10.87
C LYS A 357 -6.98 -17.84 12.08
N ARG A 358 -7.82 -17.27 12.96
CA ARG A 358 -8.36 -17.98 14.12
C ARG A 358 -9.15 -19.23 13.68
N GLY A 359 -8.93 -20.35 14.37
CA GLY A 359 -9.62 -21.61 14.10
C GLY A 359 -8.95 -22.49 13.03
N ALA A 360 -7.81 -22.06 12.46
CA ALA A 360 -7.12 -22.83 11.44
C ALA A 360 -6.66 -24.22 11.91
N GLU A 361 -6.22 -24.37 13.17
CA GLU A 361 -5.82 -25.66 13.73
C GLU A 361 -7.00 -26.64 13.83
N ASP A 362 -8.15 -26.17 14.32
CA ASP A 362 -9.38 -26.95 14.37
C ASP A 362 -9.84 -27.33 12.96
N SER A 363 -9.78 -26.38 12.03
CA SER A 363 -10.10 -26.63 10.63
C SER A 363 -9.18 -27.64 9.97
N LEU A 364 -7.88 -27.57 10.23
CA LEU A 364 -6.91 -28.52 9.71
C LEU A 364 -7.22 -29.94 10.19
N ARG A 365 -7.55 -30.08 11.48
CA ARG A 365 -7.97 -31.37 12.06
C ARG A 365 -9.25 -31.90 11.40
N ASP A 366 -10.24 -31.05 11.21
CA ASP A 366 -11.54 -31.46 10.64
C ASP A 366 -11.39 -31.88 9.16
N VAL A 367 -10.62 -31.12 8.37
CA VAL A 367 -10.31 -31.47 6.97
C VAL A 367 -9.52 -32.78 6.90
N ARG A 368 -8.51 -33.00 7.74
CA ARG A 368 -7.77 -34.27 7.81
C ARG A 368 -8.67 -35.45 8.18
N LYS A 369 -9.60 -35.26 9.12
CA LYS A 369 -10.59 -36.29 9.49
C LYS A 369 -11.51 -36.61 8.33
N GLN A 370 -12.00 -35.59 7.61
CA GLN A 370 -12.86 -35.82 6.46
C GLN A 370 -12.10 -36.54 5.33
N TRP A 371 -10.88 -36.12 5.02
CA TRP A 371 -10.06 -36.79 4.00
C TRP A 371 -9.86 -38.27 4.31
N ARG A 372 -9.59 -38.63 5.58
CA ARG A 372 -9.47 -40.04 6.01
C ARG A 372 -10.77 -40.84 5.84
N ARG A 373 -11.93 -40.21 6.01
CA ARG A 373 -13.24 -40.86 5.80
C ARG A 373 -13.48 -41.13 4.32
N ASN A 374 -13.08 -40.18 3.47
CA ASN A 374 -13.16 -40.29 2.02
C ASN A 374 -12.18 -41.37 1.48
N HIS A 375 -11.06 -41.59 2.19
CA HIS A 375 -10.00 -42.52 1.80
C HIS A 375 -9.75 -43.62 2.85
N PRO A 376 -10.70 -44.55 3.09
CA PRO A 376 -10.63 -45.53 4.18
C PRO A 376 -9.40 -46.45 4.09
N GLY A 377 -8.91 -46.76 2.87
CA GLY A 377 -7.70 -47.55 2.65
C GLY A 377 -6.40 -46.87 3.09
N GLN A 378 -6.42 -45.55 3.31
CA GLN A 378 -5.27 -44.74 3.73
C GLN A 378 -5.53 -43.99 5.04
N ALA A 379 -6.59 -44.34 5.77
CA ALA A 379 -7.00 -43.64 6.98
C ALA A 379 -5.95 -43.66 8.11
N GLN A 380 -5.07 -44.67 8.10
CA GLN A 380 -4.01 -44.87 9.10
C GLN A 380 -2.75 -44.03 8.87
N LEU A 381 -2.67 -43.25 7.78
CA LEU A 381 -1.51 -42.41 7.52
C LEU A 381 -1.31 -41.37 8.64
N PRO A 382 -0.05 -41.15 9.09
CA PRO A 382 0.29 -40.07 10.00
C PRO A 382 -0.12 -38.71 9.44
N ASP A 383 -0.52 -37.78 10.31
CA ASP A 383 -0.94 -36.42 9.94
C ASP A 383 0.06 -35.68 9.03
N ALA A 384 1.35 -35.96 9.18
CA ALA A 384 2.42 -35.34 8.39
C ALA A 384 2.49 -35.86 6.94
N GLN A 385 1.92 -37.04 6.66
CA GLN A 385 1.89 -37.68 5.34
C GLN A 385 0.55 -37.47 4.61
N LEU A 386 -0.47 -36.96 5.30
CA LEU A 386 -1.72 -36.61 4.66
C LEU A 386 -1.51 -35.48 3.65
N PRO A 387 -2.17 -35.51 2.49
CA PRO A 387 -2.06 -34.46 1.47
C PRO A 387 -2.87 -33.21 1.85
N VAL A 388 -2.77 -32.76 3.11
CA VAL A 388 -3.49 -31.61 3.64
C VAL A 388 -2.50 -30.60 4.22
N PHE A 389 -2.34 -29.46 3.53
CA PHE A 389 -1.30 -28.48 3.76
C PHE A 389 -1.88 -27.17 4.32
N PRO A 390 -1.54 -26.79 5.57
CA PRO A 390 -1.82 -25.45 6.06
C PRO A 390 -0.83 -24.47 5.42
N THR A 391 -1.33 -23.42 4.76
CA THR A 391 -0.50 -22.43 4.05
C THR A 391 -0.92 -21.00 4.38
N VAL A 392 0.03 -20.08 4.20
CA VAL A 392 -0.20 -18.63 4.28
C VAL A 392 0.42 -17.96 3.05
N ALA A 393 -0.29 -17.94 1.93
CA ALA A 393 0.22 -17.36 0.67
C ALA A 393 0.49 -15.84 0.74
N SER A 394 -0.03 -15.14 1.75
CA SER A 394 0.26 -13.71 2.00
C SER A 394 1.60 -13.47 2.70
N ARG A 395 2.27 -14.55 3.14
CA ARG A 395 3.56 -14.50 3.82
C ARG A 395 4.66 -14.91 2.85
N PHE A 396 5.62 -14.00 2.67
CA PHE A 396 6.85 -14.30 1.94
C PHE A 396 7.58 -15.49 2.56
N ASP A 397 8.01 -16.42 1.71
CA ASP A 397 8.73 -17.65 2.07
C ASP A 397 8.03 -18.44 3.19
N ASP A 398 6.70 -18.61 3.06
CA ASP A 398 5.90 -19.38 4.02
C ASP A 398 6.33 -20.86 4.07
N PRO A 399 6.62 -21.41 5.26
CA PRO A 399 7.00 -22.81 5.39
C PRO A 399 5.91 -23.80 4.97
N GLY A 400 4.64 -23.44 5.12
CA GLY A 400 3.51 -24.24 4.66
C GLY A 400 3.50 -24.37 3.14
N VAL A 401 3.68 -23.25 2.44
CA VAL A 401 3.81 -23.24 0.97
C VAL A 401 5.06 -23.99 0.51
N ASN A 402 6.19 -23.89 1.23
CA ASN A 402 7.40 -24.66 0.93
C ASN A 402 7.15 -26.18 1.00
N ARG A 403 6.39 -26.65 2.01
CA ARG A 403 5.97 -28.05 2.11
C ARG A 403 5.05 -28.48 0.96
N LEU A 404 4.07 -27.65 0.63
CA LEU A 404 3.18 -27.90 -0.51
C LEU A 404 3.98 -28.00 -1.81
N PHE A 405 4.90 -27.06 -2.04
CA PHE A 405 5.74 -27.03 -3.23
C PHE A 405 6.62 -28.29 -3.36
N ALA A 406 7.18 -28.77 -2.26
CA ALA A 406 7.91 -30.05 -2.23
C ALA A 406 7.03 -31.24 -2.62
N ALA A 407 5.79 -31.28 -2.12
CA ALA A 407 4.82 -32.31 -2.46
C ALA A 407 4.41 -32.27 -3.95
N VAL A 408 4.20 -31.06 -4.49
CA VAL A 408 3.93 -30.87 -5.93
C VAL A 408 5.10 -31.37 -6.78
N CYS A 409 6.35 -31.01 -6.45
CA CYS A 409 7.53 -31.48 -7.19
C CYS A 409 7.68 -33.01 -7.13
N ALA A 410 7.39 -33.61 -5.96
CA ALA A 410 7.41 -35.06 -5.80
C ALA A 410 6.33 -35.75 -6.64
N ALA A 411 5.11 -35.22 -6.67
CA ALA A 411 4.02 -35.73 -7.50
C ALA A 411 4.35 -35.63 -8.99
N LEU A 412 4.83 -34.47 -9.46
CA LEU A 412 5.26 -34.29 -10.85
C LEU A 412 6.40 -35.26 -11.25
N SER A 413 7.32 -35.54 -10.32
CA SER A 413 8.40 -36.51 -10.56
C SER A 413 7.91 -37.96 -10.61
N ALA A 414 6.83 -38.29 -9.90
CA ALA A 414 6.24 -39.62 -9.88
C ALA A 414 5.47 -39.94 -11.17
N GLU A 415 4.74 -38.96 -11.71
CA GLU A 415 3.97 -39.11 -12.95
C GLU A 415 4.85 -39.29 -14.20
N GLN A 416 6.10 -38.79 -14.18
CA GLN A 416 7.06 -38.89 -15.29
C GLN A 416 6.50 -38.41 -16.65
N ILE A 417 5.62 -37.40 -16.62
CA ILE A 417 5.04 -36.80 -17.83
C ILE A 417 6.02 -35.76 -18.41
N GLY A 418 6.27 -35.86 -19.72
CA GLY A 418 7.17 -34.95 -20.43
C GLY A 418 8.66 -35.25 -20.22
N SER A 419 9.53 -34.30 -20.57
CA SER A 419 10.99 -34.46 -20.51
C SER A 419 11.67 -33.67 -19.39
N ALA A 420 10.94 -32.79 -18.69
CA ALA A 420 11.49 -31.96 -17.63
C ALA A 420 11.71 -32.76 -16.34
N SER A 421 12.77 -32.43 -15.61
CA SER A 421 13.05 -33.02 -14.30
C SER A 421 12.56 -32.08 -13.19
N TRP A 422 11.66 -32.58 -12.33
CA TRP A 422 11.10 -31.85 -11.20
C TRP A 422 11.79 -32.19 -9.88
N LYS A 423 13.07 -32.58 -9.94
CA LYS A 423 13.86 -32.92 -8.77
C LYS A 423 14.22 -31.66 -7.98
N LEU A 424 13.57 -31.49 -6.84
CA LEU A 424 13.78 -30.36 -5.95
C LEU A 424 15.14 -30.47 -5.22
N ALA A 425 15.94 -29.40 -5.29
CA ALA A 425 17.22 -29.31 -4.58
C ALA A 425 17.03 -28.91 -3.10
N ASP A 426 16.27 -27.83 -2.85
CA ASP A 426 15.97 -27.33 -1.51
C ASP A 426 14.56 -26.71 -1.47
N PRO A 427 13.63 -27.24 -0.64
CA PRO A 427 12.32 -26.63 -0.45
C PRO A 427 12.35 -25.31 0.34
N GLY A 428 13.47 -24.97 0.99
CA GLY A 428 13.55 -23.88 1.97
C GLY A 428 13.01 -24.28 3.34
N PRO A 429 12.79 -23.33 4.26
CA PRO A 429 12.26 -23.61 5.59
C PRO A 429 10.88 -24.28 5.49
N THR A 430 10.69 -25.43 6.15
CA THR A 430 9.42 -26.19 6.15
C THR A 430 8.77 -26.31 7.53
N GLU A 431 9.46 -25.87 8.58
CA GLU A 431 8.94 -25.90 9.95
C GLU A 431 7.85 -24.84 10.16
N LEU A 432 6.67 -25.28 10.60
CA LEU A 432 5.54 -24.42 10.90
C LEU A 432 5.76 -23.74 12.26
N ALA A 433 6.56 -22.68 12.29
CA ALA A 433 6.81 -21.91 13.50
C ALA A 433 5.65 -20.93 13.78
N PRO A 434 5.07 -20.93 15.00
CA PRO A 434 4.07 -19.95 15.40
C PRO A 434 4.71 -18.56 15.46
N ARG A 435 4.13 -17.59 14.74
CA ARG A 435 4.54 -16.18 14.81
C ARG A 435 3.55 -15.37 15.63
N THR A 436 4.08 -14.41 16.38
CA THR A 436 3.26 -13.40 17.06
C THR A 436 2.59 -12.51 16.01
N PRO A 437 1.25 -12.49 15.91
CA PRO A 437 0.56 -11.61 14.98
C PRO A 437 0.78 -10.15 15.37
N LEU A 438 0.81 -9.25 14.37
CA LEU A 438 0.95 -7.79 14.62
C LEU A 438 -0.15 -7.26 15.56
N VAL A 439 -1.38 -7.72 15.36
CA VAL A 439 -2.51 -7.48 16.25
C VAL A 439 -2.99 -8.83 16.78
N PRO A 440 -2.89 -9.10 18.09
CA PRO A 440 -3.41 -10.32 18.69
C PRO A 440 -4.91 -10.51 18.42
N GLY A 441 -5.36 -11.74 18.20
CA GLY A 441 -6.77 -12.04 17.91
C GLY A 441 -7.73 -11.50 18.99
N ALA A 442 -7.30 -11.48 20.25
CA ALA A 442 -8.06 -10.89 21.37
C ALA A 442 -8.28 -9.36 21.24
N ARG A 443 -7.45 -8.65 20.47
CA ARG A 443 -7.51 -7.20 20.27
C ARG A 443 -8.06 -6.80 18.90
N THR A 444 -8.63 -7.71 18.12
CA THR A 444 -9.19 -7.40 16.78
C THR A 444 -10.21 -6.25 16.79
N ARG A 445 -10.87 -6.00 17.94
CA ARG A 445 -11.90 -4.95 18.11
C ARG A 445 -11.38 -3.67 18.79
N TYR A 446 -10.06 -3.45 18.88
CA TYR A 446 -9.48 -2.30 19.58
C TYR A 446 -10.03 -0.93 19.12
N LEU A 447 -10.31 -0.74 17.82
CA LEU A 447 -10.93 0.51 17.34
C LEU A 447 -12.37 0.70 17.85
N ALA A 448 -13.11 -0.40 18.05
CA ALA A 448 -14.44 -0.34 18.65
C ALA A 448 -14.35 -0.01 20.16
N GLU A 449 -13.34 -0.54 20.85
CA GLU A 449 -13.03 -0.18 22.24
C GLU A 449 -12.73 1.31 22.37
N ILE A 450 -11.87 1.86 21.50
CA ILE A 450 -11.53 3.29 21.46
C ILE A 450 -12.78 4.13 21.19
N ALA A 451 -13.60 3.76 20.21
CA ALA A 451 -14.83 4.48 19.88
C ALA A 451 -15.86 4.42 21.02
N HIS A 452 -15.97 3.30 21.72
CA HIS A 452 -16.83 3.16 22.89
C HIS A 452 -16.31 4.03 24.04
N ALA A 453 -15.01 4.00 24.31
CA ALA A 453 -14.37 4.82 25.35
C ALA A 453 -14.60 6.31 25.11
N GLY A 454 -14.46 6.80 23.86
CA GLY A 454 -14.73 8.19 23.51
C GLY A 454 -16.19 8.60 23.73
N ARG A 455 -17.16 7.75 23.33
CA ARG A 455 -18.59 8.02 23.58
C ARG A 455 -18.94 7.98 25.07
N ALA A 456 -18.39 7.02 25.81
CA ALA A 456 -18.58 6.91 27.25
C ALA A 456 -17.98 8.12 27.99
N ALA A 457 -16.80 8.59 27.59
CA ALA A 457 -16.20 9.81 28.12
C ALA A 457 -17.10 11.02 27.90
N ARG A 458 -17.62 11.22 26.68
CA ARG A 458 -18.55 12.31 26.39
C ARG A 458 -19.83 12.25 27.24
N ALA A 459 -20.40 11.06 27.42
CA ALA A 459 -21.58 10.88 28.26
C ALA A 459 -21.30 11.21 29.73
N ARG A 460 -20.13 10.81 30.27
CA ARG A 460 -19.71 11.18 31.63
C ARG A 460 -19.52 12.68 31.79
N ILE A 461 -18.85 13.33 30.84
CA ILE A 461 -18.65 14.79 30.85
C ILE A 461 -19.99 15.51 30.88
N GLU A 462 -20.95 15.09 30.05
CA GLU A 462 -22.26 15.72 30.01
C GLU A 462 -23.04 15.53 31.33
N ALA A 463 -22.97 14.34 31.94
CA ALA A 463 -23.56 14.10 33.24
C ALA A 463 -22.94 14.97 34.35
N GLN A 464 -21.61 15.10 34.37
CA GLN A 464 -20.89 15.96 35.32
C GLN A 464 -21.21 17.45 35.09
N ALA A 465 -21.26 17.90 33.84
CA ALA A 465 -21.62 19.28 33.51
C ALA A 465 -23.06 19.61 33.94
N GLN A 466 -24.01 18.68 33.75
CA GLN A 466 -25.38 18.86 34.24
C GLN A 466 -25.45 18.90 35.78
N ALA A 467 -24.68 18.05 36.48
CA ALA A 467 -24.58 18.10 37.94
C ALA A 467 -23.96 19.42 38.43
N ALA A 468 -22.93 19.92 37.76
CA ALA A 468 -22.31 21.21 38.06
C ALA A 468 -23.28 22.38 37.85
N ARG A 469 -24.08 22.36 36.78
CA ARG A 469 -25.15 23.34 36.55
C ARG A 469 -26.20 23.32 37.66
N ARG A 470 -26.64 22.12 38.08
CA ARG A 470 -27.55 21.97 39.23
C ARG A 470 -26.94 22.52 40.51
N ALA A 471 -25.70 22.16 40.83
CA ALA A 471 -25.00 22.66 42.02
C ALA A 471 -24.90 24.19 42.00
N CYS A 472 -24.55 24.80 40.87
CA CYS A 472 -24.48 26.24 40.70
C CYS A 472 -25.83 26.91 40.97
N GLY A 473 -26.91 26.40 40.38
CA GLY A 473 -28.26 26.94 40.58
C GLY A 473 -28.74 26.84 42.04
N LEU A 474 -28.45 25.72 42.71
CA LEU A 474 -28.78 25.52 44.13
C LEU A 474 -27.99 26.46 45.04
N TYR A 475 -26.70 26.65 44.76
CA TYR A 475 -25.84 27.58 45.50
C TYR A 475 -26.35 29.02 45.40
N GLU A 476 -26.61 29.50 44.18
CA GLU A 476 -27.13 30.85 43.96
C GLU A 476 -28.53 31.04 44.57
N SER A 477 -29.37 30.00 44.58
CA SER A 477 -30.68 30.04 45.25
C SER A 477 -30.53 30.20 46.77
N LEU A 478 -29.68 29.39 47.41
CA LEU A 478 -29.42 29.48 48.85
C LEU A 478 -28.78 30.82 49.25
N LYS A 479 -27.91 31.35 48.38
CA LYS A 479 -27.32 32.69 48.53
C LYS A 479 -28.35 33.80 48.44
N ALA A 480 -29.26 33.73 47.45
CA ALA A 480 -30.35 34.70 47.31
C ALA A 480 -31.31 34.66 48.51
N LEU A 481 -31.50 33.48 49.10
CA LEU A 481 -32.25 33.29 50.34
C LEU A 481 -31.47 33.66 51.61
N GLN A 482 -30.23 34.17 51.51
CA GLN A 482 -29.39 34.55 52.64
C GLN A 482 -29.23 33.42 53.67
N ASP A 483 -28.96 32.20 53.20
CA ASP A 483 -28.77 31.05 54.08
C ASP A 483 -27.55 31.22 55.01
N ALA A 484 -27.81 31.19 56.32
CA ALA A 484 -26.79 31.47 57.35
C ALA A 484 -25.66 30.41 57.42
N ALA A 485 -25.90 29.20 56.91
CA ALA A 485 -24.93 28.11 56.92
C ALA A 485 -24.26 27.89 55.56
N LEU A 486 -24.46 28.79 54.58
CA LEU A 486 -23.94 28.65 53.22
C LEU A 486 -22.40 28.57 53.22
N PRO A 487 -21.79 27.48 52.74
CA PRO A 487 -20.34 27.34 52.68
C PRO A 487 -19.75 28.15 51.51
N ALA A 488 -18.43 28.14 51.40
CA ALA A 488 -17.75 28.69 50.23
C ALA A 488 -18.20 27.94 48.94
N PRO A 489 -18.15 28.59 47.76
CA PRO A 489 -18.50 27.93 46.50
C PRO A 489 -17.73 26.61 46.32
N LEU A 490 -18.47 25.56 45.92
CA LEU A 490 -17.94 24.21 45.69
C LEU A 490 -17.43 23.49 46.96
N GLU A 491 -17.81 23.97 48.15
CA GLU A 491 -17.61 23.25 49.42
C GLU A 491 -18.93 22.62 49.90
N PRO A 492 -18.93 21.37 50.38
CA PRO A 492 -20.15 20.75 50.89
C PRO A 492 -20.58 21.37 52.23
N PHE A 493 -21.90 21.40 52.48
CA PHE A 493 -22.43 21.64 53.82
C PHE A 493 -21.98 20.56 54.78
N ALA A 494 -21.61 20.95 56.01
CA ALA A 494 -21.34 20.01 57.09
C ALA A 494 -22.60 19.20 57.45
N PRO A 495 -22.48 17.94 57.90
CA PRO A 495 -23.63 17.08 58.22
C PRO A 495 -24.64 17.73 59.17
N ALA A 496 -24.17 18.46 60.18
CA ALA A 496 -25.03 19.16 61.15
C ALA A 496 -25.91 20.24 60.50
N ALA A 497 -25.43 20.90 59.44
CA ALA A 497 -26.18 21.92 58.73
C ALA A 497 -27.31 21.33 57.84
N LEU A 498 -27.26 20.03 57.54
CA LEU A 498 -28.29 19.35 56.77
C LEU A 498 -29.52 19.01 57.62
N THR A 499 -29.32 18.80 58.92
CA THR A 499 -30.37 18.41 59.88
C THR A 499 -30.73 19.53 60.86
N ASP A 500 -30.28 20.76 60.59
CA ASP A 500 -30.50 21.92 61.45
C ASP A 500 -32.01 22.21 61.61
N ALA A 501 -32.50 22.06 62.85
CA ALA A 501 -33.90 22.29 63.19
C ALA A 501 -34.30 23.77 63.12
N GLY A 502 -33.33 24.70 63.16
CA GLY A 502 -33.55 26.14 63.03
C GLY A 502 -33.76 26.62 61.59
N ALA A 503 -33.41 25.80 60.59
CA ALA A 503 -33.70 26.07 59.17
C ALA A 503 -35.11 25.59 58.79
N ASP A 504 -35.74 26.18 57.77
CA ASP A 504 -36.97 25.63 57.20
C ASP A 504 -36.71 24.36 56.37
N ALA A 505 -37.77 23.61 56.05
CA ALA A 505 -37.67 22.35 55.31
C ALA A 505 -37.07 22.54 53.91
N THR A 506 -37.45 23.62 53.21
CA THR A 506 -36.95 23.93 51.87
C THR A 506 -35.45 24.16 51.87
N ARG A 507 -34.90 24.91 52.85
CA ARG A 507 -33.45 25.12 52.99
C ARG A 507 -32.72 23.82 53.23
N ARG A 508 -33.18 22.96 54.14
CA ARG A 508 -32.54 21.65 54.39
C ARG A 508 -32.51 20.77 53.13
N GLU A 509 -33.59 20.77 52.36
CA GLU A 509 -33.67 20.04 51.09
C GLU A 509 -32.70 20.61 50.04
N LEU A 510 -32.64 21.94 49.89
CA LEU A 510 -31.70 22.60 48.98
C LEU A 510 -30.24 22.34 49.36
N ARG A 511 -29.88 22.42 50.66
CA ARG A 511 -28.54 22.07 51.17
C ARG A 511 -28.18 20.61 50.84
N THR A 512 -29.12 19.70 51.06
CA THR A 512 -28.93 18.26 50.77
C THR A 512 -28.78 18.00 49.27
N ALA A 513 -29.61 18.64 48.43
CA ALA A 513 -29.52 18.55 46.98
C ALA A 513 -28.20 19.14 46.45
N TYR A 514 -27.68 20.18 47.09
CA TYR A 514 -26.39 20.79 46.74
C TYR A 514 -25.24 19.82 47.00
N ASN A 515 -25.14 19.24 48.20
CA ASN A 515 -24.13 18.24 48.52
C ASN A 515 -24.20 17.02 47.58
N ARG A 516 -25.41 16.56 47.24
CA ARG A 516 -25.61 15.48 46.27
C ARG A 516 -25.08 15.86 44.88
N SER A 517 -25.41 17.06 44.41
CA SER A 517 -24.95 17.56 43.11
C SER A 517 -23.41 17.67 43.07
N LEU A 518 -22.77 18.13 44.14
CA LEU A 518 -21.30 18.11 44.26
C LEU A 518 -20.73 16.68 44.21
N GLY A 519 -21.40 15.72 44.85
CA GLY A 519 -21.04 14.29 44.76
C GLY A 519 -21.14 13.73 43.33
N GLU A 520 -22.18 14.13 42.58
CA GLU A 520 -22.39 13.73 41.17
C GLU A 520 -21.39 14.36 40.21
N ILE A 521 -20.87 15.56 40.50
CA ILE A 521 -19.73 16.14 39.77
C ILE A 521 -18.47 15.30 40.00
N GLY A 522 -18.28 14.82 41.23
CA GLY A 522 -17.09 14.08 41.65
C GLY A 522 -15.91 14.97 42.03
N ALA A 523 -14.97 14.41 42.79
CA ALA A 523 -13.85 15.15 43.38
C ALA A 523 -12.95 15.82 42.32
N GLU A 524 -12.65 15.13 41.22
CA GLU A 524 -11.85 15.68 40.13
C GLU A 524 -12.54 16.88 39.46
N GLY A 525 -13.83 16.76 39.12
CA GLY A 525 -14.57 17.87 38.50
C GLY A 525 -14.71 19.08 39.42
N VAL A 526 -14.88 18.87 40.72
CA VAL A 526 -14.87 19.94 41.73
C VAL A 526 -13.49 20.59 41.82
N ALA A 527 -12.41 19.80 41.83
CA ALA A 527 -11.04 20.32 41.86
C ALA A 527 -10.72 21.15 40.60
N GLU A 528 -11.14 20.68 39.42
CA GLU A 528 -11.02 21.40 38.15
C GLU A 528 -11.74 22.75 38.19
N LEU A 529 -12.99 22.78 38.69
CA LEU A 529 -13.76 24.02 38.86
C LEU A 529 -13.11 24.99 39.87
N LYS A 530 -12.55 24.47 40.97
CA LYS A 530 -11.82 25.29 41.95
C LYS A 530 -10.50 25.84 41.39
N ALA A 531 -9.82 25.08 40.54
CA ALA A 531 -8.57 25.49 39.90
C ALA A 531 -8.79 26.48 38.74
N TRP A 532 -9.96 26.46 38.12
CA TRP A 532 -10.28 27.26 36.93
C TRP A 532 -9.99 28.76 37.10
N PRO A 533 -10.42 29.46 38.17
CA PRO A 533 -10.12 30.89 38.34
C PRO A 533 -8.62 31.21 38.33
N ALA A 534 -7.77 30.33 38.87
CA ALA A 534 -6.33 30.52 38.85
C ALA A 534 -5.74 30.33 37.44
N ARG A 535 -6.28 29.38 36.67
CA ARG A 535 -5.90 29.19 35.26
C ARG A 535 -6.31 30.38 34.39
N VAL A 536 -7.53 30.88 34.57
CA VAL A 536 -8.00 32.11 33.90
C VAL A 536 -7.01 33.25 34.18
N ARG A 537 -6.67 33.50 35.46
CA ARG A 537 -5.66 34.52 35.82
C ARG A 537 -4.33 34.30 35.11
N SER A 538 -3.80 33.07 35.08
CA SER A 538 -2.53 32.79 34.40
C SER A 538 -2.52 33.12 32.90
N ALA A 539 -3.69 33.09 32.25
CA ALA A 539 -3.87 33.43 30.84
C ALA A 539 -4.25 34.90 30.59
N THR A 540 -4.73 35.62 31.62
CA THR A 540 -5.17 37.02 31.53
C THR A 540 -4.24 38.02 32.24
N ASP A 541 -3.30 37.56 33.08
CA ASP A 541 -2.26 38.40 33.66
C ASP A 541 -1.33 38.93 32.54
N ALA A 542 -0.60 40.01 32.75
CA ALA A 542 0.24 40.60 31.69
C ALA A 542 1.30 39.62 31.14
N THR A 543 1.84 38.76 32.00
CA THR A 543 2.89 37.79 31.68
C THR A 543 2.50 36.39 32.10
N TYR A 544 2.93 35.39 31.33
CA TYR A 544 2.84 33.99 31.71
C TYR A 544 4.20 33.44 32.14
N SER A 545 4.17 32.36 32.94
CA SER A 545 5.34 31.52 33.15
C SER A 545 4.93 30.06 33.33
N TYR A 546 5.67 29.13 32.72
CA TYR A 546 5.46 27.70 32.88
C TYR A 546 6.79 26.93 32.78
N LYS A 547 6.82 25.74 33.40
CA LYS A 547 8.03 24.91 33.47
C LYS A 547 8.05 23.89 32.34
N VAL A 548 9.16 23.80 31.62
CA VAL A 548 9.46 22.77 30.61
C VAL A 548 10.73 22.05 31.03
N ARG A 549 10.60 20.81 31.52
CA ARG A 549 11.71 20.07 32.15
C ARG A 549 12.35 20.94 33.24
N ASP A 550 13.62 21.33 33.11
CA ASP A 550 14.33 22.17 34.08
C ASP A 550 14.36 23.66 33.73
N ARG A 551 13.66 24.07 32.66
CA ARG A 551 13.64 25.46 32.19
C ARG A 551 12.30 26.13 32.49
N MET A 552 12.35 27.37 32.98
CA MET A 552 11.17 28.22 33.11
C MET A 552 11.01 29.06 31.84
N VAL A 553 9.94 28.81 31.10
CA VAL A 553 9.55 29.64 29.96
C VAL A 553 8.68 30.78 30.46
N LYS A 554 9.02 32.01 30.06
CA LYS A 554 8.29 33.24 30.41
C LYS A 554 7.97 34.00 29.14
N GLY A 555 6.89 34.78 29.15
CA GLY A 555 6.52 35.64 28.04
C GLY A 555 5.30 36.51 28.37
N GLU A 556 4.83 37.26 27.38
CA GLU A 556 3.67 38.15 27.52
C GLU A 556 2.39 37.47 27.04
N ASN A 557 1.27 37.71 27.72
CA ASN A 557 -0.05 37.18 27.32
C ASN A 557 -0.74 38.03 26.26
N TYR A 558 -0.21 39.21 25.96
CA TYR A 558 -0.81 40.17 25.04
C TYR A 558 0.19 40.57 23.96
N THR A 559 -0.32 40.90 22.79
CA THR A 559 0.42 41.57 21.72
C THR A 559 -0.27 42.89 21.44
N GLU A 560 0.47 44.00 21.43
CA GLU A 560 -0.08 45.31 21.11
C GLU A 560 -0.28 45.47 19.59
N SER A 561 -1.49 45.91 19.18
CA SER A 561 -1.78 46.21 17.77
C SER A 561 -1.27 47.59 17.35
N LEU A 562 -1.26 47.87 16.04
CA LEU A 562 -0.94 49.22 15.52
C LEU A 562 -1.84 50.33 16.10
N SER A 563 -3.06 49.99 16.51
CA SER A 563 -4.01 50.89 17.16
C SER A 563 -3.85 50.95 18.68
N ARG A 564 -2.76 50.39 19.22
CA ARG A 564 -2.45 50.30 20.66
C ARG A 564 -3.44 49.47 21.48
N SER A 565 -4.14 48.55 20.82
CA SER A 565 -5.05 47.61 21.52
C SER A 565 -4.27 46.38 21.96
N ALA A 566 -4.41 45.99 23.22
CA ALA A 566 -3.83 44.75 23.74
C ALA A 566 -4.64 43.55 23.24
N VAL A 567 -4.08 42.77 22.31
CA VAL A 567 -4.71 41.56 21.76
C VAL A 567 -4.25 40.36 22.58
N PRO A 568 -5.15 39.61 23.25
CA PRO A 568 -4.75 38.44 24.04
C PRO A 568 -4.27 37.30 23.13
N LYS A 569 -3.18 36.64 23.53
CA LYS A 569 -2.69 35.41 22.87
C LYS A 569 -3.66 34.25 23.08
N LEU A 570 -4.33 34.21 24.24
CA LEU A 570 -5.34 33.21 24.59
C LEU A 570 -6.66 33.90 24.94
N ALA A 571 -7.73 33.56 24.22
CA ALA A 571 -9.08 34.00 24.57
C ALA A 571 -9.72 32.98 25.53
N VAL A 572 -10.07 33.44 26.74
CA VAL A 572 -10.66 32.61 27.79
C VAL A 572 -12.19 32.82 27.84
N PRO A 573 -13.01 31.77 27.98
CA PRO A 573 -14.46 31.94 28.04
C PRO A 573 -14.91 32.70 29.30
N THR A 574 -15.93 33.54 29.15
CA THR A 574 -16.52 34.35 30.24
C THR A 574 -17.73 33.68 30.89
N PHE A 575 -17.80 32.34 30.85
CA PHE A 575 -18.92 31.58 31.42
C PHE A 575 -18.99 31.76 32.93
N ARG A 576 -20.21 31.89 33.45
CA ARG A 576 -20.49 31.97 34.90
C ARG A 576 -21.11 30.68 35.45
N ASP A 577 -21.79 29.91 34.60
CA ASP A 577 -22.36 28.62 34.96
C ASP A 577 -21.25 27.58 35.16
N TRP A 578 -21.22 26.92 36.33
CA TRP A 578 -20.25 25.85 36.60
C TRP A 578 -20.41 24.68 35.63
N GLY A 579 -21.62 24.45 35.10
CA GLY A 579 -21.86 23.44 34.07
C GLY A 579 -21.13 23.72 32.76
N GLU A 580 -21.29 24.92 32.20
CA GLU A 580 -20.57 25.33 30.98
C GLU A 580 -19.05 25.41 31.20
N VAL A 581 -18.59 25.89 32.36
CA VAL A 581 -17.16 25.91 32.70
C VAL A 581 -16.60 24.49 32.73
N LEU A 582 -17.24 23.56 33.45
CA LEU A 582 -16.76 22.19 33.56
C LEU A 582 -16.82 21.47 32.21
N ARG A 583 -17.88 21.70 31.41
CA ARG A 583 -17.97 21.16 30.06
C ARG A 583 -16.77 21.63 29.23
N PHE A 584 -16.51 22.94 29.20
CA PHE A 584 -15.37 23.51 28.47
C PHE A 584 -14.03 22.90 28.93
N ILE A 585 -13.79 22.82 30.24
CA ILE A 585 -12.56 22.24 30.80
C ILE A 585 -12.35 20.80 30.32
N LEU A 586 -13.40 19.98 30.31
CA LEU A 586 -13.29 18.56 30.02
C LEU A 586 -13.33 18.23 28.51
N THR A 587 -13.88 19.11 27.66
CA THR A 587 -13.96 18.88 26.21
C THR A 587 -12.88 19.61 25.39
N GLU A 588 -12.50 20.82 25.81
CA GLU A 588 -11.68 21.72 24.99
C GLU A 588 -10.43 22.19 25.73
N ASN A 589 -10.63 22.71 26.94
CA ASN A 589 -9.64 23.31 27.84
C ASN A 589 -8.76 24.41 27.21
N LEU A 590 -7.95 25.05 28.04
CA LEU A 590 -6.87 25.91 27.55
C LEU A 590 -5.74 25.04 26.93
N PRO A 591 -5.00 25.57 25.94
CA PRO A 591 -3.87 24.85 25.35
C PRO A 591 -2.87 24.36 26.42
N GLY A 592 -2.24 23.22 26.18
CA GLY A 592 -1.33 22.58 27.13
C GLY A 592 -2.01 21.85 28.29
N SER A 593 -3.35 21.79 28.31
CA SER A 593 -4.13 21.05 29.31
C SER A 593 -4.99 19.99 28.64
N TYR A 594 -5.19 18.85 29.30
CA TYR A 594 -6.06 17.77 28.81
C TYR A 594 -7.48 18.30 28.50
N PRO A 595 -8.14 17.89 27.40
CA PRO A 595 -7.75 16.87 26.42
C PRO A 595 -6.86 17.38 25.28
N TYR A 596 -6.24 18.56 25.44
CA TYR A 596 -5.32 19.19 24.47
C TYR A 596 -5.98 19.60 23.15
N THR A 597 -7.30 19.78 23.14
CA THR A 597 -8.04 20.25 21.95
C THR A 597 -7.57 21.63 21.49
N GLY A 598 -7.26 22.53 22.44
CA GLY A 598 -6.66 23.84 22.14
C GLY A 598 -5.19 23.79 21.71
N GLY A 599 -4.54 22.63 21.79
CA GLY A 599 -3.12 22.41 21.49
C GLY A 599 -2.38 21.69 22.62
N VAL A 600 -1.32 20.96 22.26
CA VAL A 600 -0.50 20.19 23.22
C VAL A 600 0.46 21.05 24.06
N TYR A 601 0.68 22.31 23.66
CA TYR A 601 1.52 23.26 24.37
C TYR A 601 0.71 24.47 24.84
N PRO A 602 1.04 25.06 26.01
CA PRO A 602 0.33 26.25 26.51
C PRO A 602 0.40 27.46 25.58
N TYR A 603 1.55 27.66 24.93
CA TYR A 603 1.78 28.75 23.98
C TYR A 603 2.54 28.23 22.75
N ARG A 604 2.41 28.94 21.63
CA ARG A 604 3.26 28.72 20.44
C ARG A 604 4.70 29.12 20.76
N ARG A 605 5.68 28.46 20.15
CA ARG A 605 7.08 28.86 20.27
C ARG A 605 7.31 30.16 19.53
N GLU A 606 8.00 31.11 20.16
CA GLU A 606 8.36 32.39 19.53
C GLU A 606 9.67 32.31 18.74
N GLU A 607 10.61 31.46 19.16
CA GLU A 607 11.93 31.30 18.54
C GLU A 607 11.91 30.40 17.29
N GLU A 608 10.86 29.59 17.11
CA GLU A 608 10.80 28.56 16.07
C GLU A 608 9.43 28.58 15.39
N ASP A 609 9.37 29.20 14.21
CA ASP A 609 8.20 29.16 13.34
C ASP A 609 7.91 27.69 12.93
N PRO A 610 6.64 27.24 12.96
CA PRO A 610 6.30 25.88 12.54
C PRO A 610 6.59 25.59 11.05
N THR A 611 6.79 26.63 10.23
CA THR A 611 7.10 26.53 8.81
C THR A 611 8.19 25.50 8.56
N ARG A 612 7.84 24.50 7.74
CA ARG A 612 8.74 23.44 7.32
C ARG A 612 8.77 23.41 5.81
N MET A 613 9.97 23.51 5.27
CA MET A 613 10.16 23.83 3.86
C MET A 613 10.31 22.55 3.05
N PHE A 614 9.25 22.20 2.30
CA PHE A 614 9.20 21.03 1.44
C PHE A 614 9.98 21.28 0.16
N ALA A 615 11.04 20.51 -0.06
CA ALA A 615 11.89 20.61 -1.24
C ALA A 615 12.44 19.26 -1.67
N GLY A 616 12.63 19.13 -2.98
CA GLY A 616 13.19 17.95 -3.62
C GLY A 616 13.08 18.13 -5.12
N GLU A 617 14.20 18.31 -5.80
CA GLU A 617 14.28 18.39 -7.26
C GLU A 617 15.66 18.00 -7.76
N GLY A 618 15.70 17.11 -8.76
CA GLY A 618 16.92 16.71 -9.45
C GLY A 618 17.93 15.98 -8.55
N ALA A 619 19.21 16.30 -8.76
CA ALA A 619 20.33 15.74 -8.00
C ALA A 619 20.39 16.27 -6.55
N PRO A 620 21.05 15.55 -5.62
CA PRO A 620 21.17 15.96 -4.22
C PRO A 620 21.74 17.37 -4.05
N GLU A 621 22.69 17.80 -4.89
CA GLU A 621 23.29 19.14 -4.82
C GLU A 621 22.30 20.25 -5.17
N ARG A 622 21.38 20.00 -6.13
CA ARG A 622 20.34 20.97 -6.49
C ARG A 622 19.37 21.15 -5.32
N THR A 623 18.98 20.06 -4.68
CA THR A 623 18.09 20.10 -3.51
C THR A 623 18.78 20.68 -2.29
N ASN A 624 20.07 20.37 -2.08
CA ASN A 624 20.90 20.99 -1.04
C ASN A 624 20.96 22.52 -1.21
N ARG A 625 21.21 23.03 -2.43
CA ARG A 625 21.13 24.48 -2.72
C ARG A 625 19.76 25.06 -2.40
N ARG A 626 18.69 24.33 -2.69
CA ARG A 626 17.33 24.76 -2.35
C ARG A 626 17.12 24.81 -0.83
N PHE A 627 17.60 23.82 -0.08
CA PHE A 627 17.51 23.83 1.39
C PHE A 627 18.24 25.01 1.99
N HIS A 628 19.45 25.30 1.53
CA HIS A 628 20.22 26.47 1.99
C HIS A 628 19.52 27.79 1.65
N TYR A 629 19.01 27.93 0.43
CA TYR A 629 18.21 29.11 0.04
C TYR A 629 16.97 29.29 0.92
N LEU A 630 16.28 28.21 1.24
CA LEU A 630 15.07 28.22 2.05
C LEU A 630 15.38 28.47 3.55
N ALA A 631 16.47 27.89 4.07
CA ALA A 631 16.90 28.08 5.46
C ALA A 631 17.55 29.45 5.72
N ALA A 632 17.97 30.16 4.68
CA ALA A 632 18.63 31.45 4.80
C ALA A 632 17.76 32.47 5.57
N GLY A 633 18.34 33.06 6.62
CA GLY A 633 17.65 34.05 7.46
C GLY A 633 16.79 33.47 8.58
N HIS A 634 16.70 32.15 8.72
CA HIS A 634 16.00 31.49 9.81
C HIS A 634 16.98 31.03 10.90
N GLY A 635 16.61 31.18 12.18
CA GLY A 635 17.42 30.74 13.33
C GLY A 635 17.45 29.21 13.55
N ALA A 636 16.57 28.47 12.87
CA ALA A 636 16.47 27.02 12.94
C ALA A 636 16.27 26.42 11.53
N ALA A 637 17.01 25.34 11.23
CA ALA A 637 16.92 24.62 9.96
C ALA A 637 15.87 23.51 10.05
N ARG A 638 14.67 23.74 9.52
CA ARG A 638 13.56 22.77 9.49
C ARG A 638 13.32 22.27 8.07
N LEU A 639 14.06 21.24 7.68
CA LEU A 639 14.06 20.70 6.33
C LEU A 639 12.91 19.70 6.15
N SER A 640 12.33 19.64 4.95
CA SER A 640 11.43 18.55 4.55
C SER A 640 11.75 18.08 3.15
N THR A 641 12.11 16.81 3.04
CA THR A 641 12.66 16.20 1.84
C THR A 641 11.58 15.43 1.08
N ALA A 642 11.47 15.74 -0.21
CA ALA A 642 10.67 15.02 -1.18
C ALA A 642 11.59 14.19 -2.09
N PHE A 643 11.42 12.86 -2.11
CA PHE A 643 12.20 11.98 -2.99
C PHE A 643 11.52 11.81 -4.34
N ASP A 644 12.31 11.59 -5.39
CA ASP A 644 11.79 11.25 -6.71
C ASP A 644 11.07 9.90 -6.70
N SER A 645 10.32 9.59 -7.75
CA SER A 645 9.56 8.34 -7.79
C SER A 645 10.47 7.09 -7.79
N THR A 646 11.68 7.19 -8.33
CA THR A 646 12.65 6.06 -8.35
C THR A 646 13.09 5.70 -6.93
N THR A 647 13.55 6.69 -6.15
CA THR A 647 13.90 6.51 -4.74
C THR A 647 12.70 6.13 -3.87
N LEU A 648 11.49 6.68 -4.13
CA LEU A 648 10.28 6.31 -3.38
C LEU A 648 9.93 4.82 -3.47
N TYR A 649 10.34 4.15 -4.54
CA TYR A 649 10.14 2.72 -4.76
C TYR A 649 11.36 1.85 -4.43
N GLY A 650 12.47 2.46 -3.98
CA GLY A 650 13.67 1.73 -3.55
C GLY A 650 14.49 1.18 -4.71
N GLU A 651 14.37 1.80 -5.88
CA GLU A 651 15.11 1.42 -7.09
C GLU A 651 16.28 2.39 -7.33
N ASP A 652 17.32 1.89 -8.00
CA ASP A 652 18.41 2.72 -8.48
C ASP A 652 18.02 3.40 -9.81
N PRO A 653 18.58 4.59 -10.12
CA PRO A 653 18.49 5.18 -11.45
C PRO A 653 19.02 4.24 -12.54
N ASP A 654 18.30 4.16 -13.67
CA ASP A 654 18.64 3.32 -14.81
C ASP A 654 18.52 4.13 -16.11
N THR A 655 19.29 3.75 -17.13
CA THR A 655 19.20 4.18 -18.53
C THR A 655 17.90 3.75 -19.22
N ARG A 656 17.18 2.76 -18.68
CA ARG A 656 15.88 2.32 -19.22
C ARG A 656 14.91 3.51 -19.28
N PRO A 657 14.28 3.82 -20.43
CA PRO A 657 13.55 5.09 -20.60
C PRO A 657 12.43 5.34 -19.57
N ASP A 658 11.74 4.27 -19.13
CA ASP A 658 10.66 4.35 -18.14
C ASP A 658 11.14 4.62 -16.71
N VAL A 659 12.43 4.43 -16.42
CA VAL A 659 13.11 4.83 -15.18
C VAL A 659 13.79 6.19 -15.37
N TYR A 660 14.60 6.34 -16.42
CA TYR A 660 15.38 7.54 -16.71
C TYR A 660 14.54 8.81 -16.75
N GLY A 661 13.40 8.78 -17.46
CA GLY A 661 12.51 9.94 -17.58
C GLY A 661 11.84 10.36 -16.26
N ARG A 662 11.99 9.58 -15.19
CA ARG A 662 11.41 9.84 -13.87
C ARG A 662 12.44 10.23 -12.82
N THR A 663 13.70 9.84 -13.00
CA THR A 663 14.78 10.14 -12.06
C THR A 663 14.98 11.65 -11.91
N GLY A 664 14.93 12.14 -10.67
CA GLY A 664 15.05 13.56 -10.32
C GLY A 664 13.82 14.41 -10.63
N ASN A 665 12.74 13.82 -11.16
CA ASN A 665 11.46 14.50 -11.37
C ASN A 665 10.58 14.36 -10.11
N SER A 666 9.84 15.42 -9.80
CA SER A 666 8.92 15.47 -8.65
C SER A 666 9.56 15.23 -7.27
N GLY A 667 10.90 15.18 -7.19
CA GLY A 667 11.66 14.96 -5.96
C GLY A 667 13.16 14.86 -6.22
N VAL A 668 13.95 14.70 -5.15
CA VAL A 668 15.40 14.47 -5.21
C VAL A 668 15.70 12.99 -5.44
N SER A 669 16.66 12.70 -6.32
CA SER A 669 17.14 11.34 -6.54
C SER A 669 18.24 10.98 -5.55
N ILE A 670 18.00 9.97 -4.71
CA ILE A 670 18.94 9.45 -3.72
C ILE A 670 19.03 7.93 -3.88
N ALA A 671 20.16 7.45 -4.39
CA ALA A 671 20.43 6.02 -4.58
C ALA A 671 21.47 5.51 -3.58
N THR A 672 22.39 6.38 -3.17
CA THR A 672 23.54 5.99 -2.33
C THR A 672 23.63 6.79 -1.03
N LEU A 673 24.40 6.26 -0.07
CA LEU A 673 24.76 7.01 1.14
C LEU A 673 25.47 8.33 0.81
N ASP A 674 26.29 8.37 -0.24
CA ASP A 674 26.99 9.58 -0.64
C ASP A 674 26.04 10.65 -1.18
N ASP A 675 24.95 10.26 -1.84
CA ASP A 675 23.91 11.21 -2.25
C ASP A 675 23.19 11.80 -1.03
N MET A 676 22.95 10.98 0.00
CA MET A 676 22.40 11.46 1.27
C MET A 676 23.35 12.44 1.98
N LYS A 677 24.66 12.17 1.96
CA LYS A 677 25.70 13.08 2.48
C LYS A 677 25.68 14.42 1.76
N LYS A 678 25.66 14.41 0.42
CA LYS A 678 25.57 15.63 -0.41
C LYS A 678 24.27 16.40 -0.17
N LEU A 679 23.16 15.70 0.07
CA LEU A 679 21.86 16.32 0.29
C LEU A 679 21.86 17.22 1.54
N TYR A 680 22.47 16.74 2.63
CA TYR A 680 22.47 17.42 3.93
C TYR A 680 23.82 18.03 4.33
N SER A 681 24.78 18.10 3.43
CA SER A 681 26.04 18.80 3.68
C SER A 681 25.79 20.28 4.01
N GLY A 682 26.61 20.84 4.88
CA GLY A 682 26.43 22.21 5.38
C GLY A 682 25.38 22.38 6.49
N PHE A 683 24.60 21.34 6.81
CA PHE A 683 23.69 21.31 7.96
C PHE A 683 24.21 20.35 9.03
N ASP A 684 24.44 20.84 10.25
CA ASP A 684 24.74 19.96 11.39
C ASP A 684 23.48 19.21 11.84
N LEU A 685 23.40 17.92 11.49
CA LEU A 685 22.25 17.07 11.78
C LEU A 685 22.08 16.75 13.27
N CYS A 686 23.11 16.95 14.10
CA CYS A 686 23.04 16.77 15.55
C CYS A 686 22.78 18.09 16.30
N SER A 687 22.71 19.22 15.59
CA SER A 687 22.40 20.51 16.20
C SER A 687 20.98 20.54 16.77
N PRO A 688 20.75 21.12 17.96
CA PRO A 688 19.41 21.26 18.52
C PRO A 688 18.50 22.19 17.69
N SER A 689 19.06 23.05 16.83
CA SER A 689 18.32 23.95 15.93
C SER A 689 18.08 23.35 14.54
N THR A 690 18.52 22.11 14.29
CA THR A 690 18.29 21.41 13.01
C THR A 690 17.29 20.28 13.21
N SER A 691 16.30 20.18 12.31
CA SER A 691 15.45 19.01 12.22
C SER A 691 15.09 18.69 10.77
N VAL A 692 15.19 17.41 10.42
CA VAL A 692 14.95 16.94 9.05
C VAL A 692 13.71 16.06 9.03
N SER A 693 12.78 16.32 8.11
CA SER A 693 11.71 15.38 7.81
C SER A 693 11.92 14.78 6.44
N MET A 694 11.69 13.47 6.30
CA MET A 694 11.90 12.75 5.06
C MET A 694 10.65 11.96 4.71
N THR A 695 9.97 12.33 3.62
CA THR A 695 8.71 11.67 3.24
C THR A 695 9.01 10.41 2.43
N ILE A 696 9.09 9.26 3.10
CA ILE A 696 9.41 7.96 2.48
C ILE A 696 8.60 6.82 3.11
N ASN A 697 8.25 5.80 2.32
CA ASN A 697 7.40 4.67 2.76
C ASN A 697 8.11 3.32 2.61
N GLY A 698 8.03 2.69 1.43
CA GLY A 698 8.55 1.33 1.17
C GLY A 698 10.01 1.14 1.62
N PRO A 699 10.96 1.92 1.09
CA PRO A 699 12.37 1.82 1.46
C PRO A 699 12.74 2.71 2.66
N ALA A 700 11.78 3.12 3.50
CA ALA A 700 12.04 3.99 4.65
C ALA A 700 13.16 3.46 5.58
N PRO A 701 13.26 2.15 5.90
CA PRO A 701 14.36 1.64 6.70
C PRO A 701 15.75 1.85 6.06
N MET A 702 15.83 1.73 4.72
CA MET A 702 17.08 1.94 3.97
C MET A 702 17.48 3.42 3.97
N ILE A 703 16.54 4.31 3.65
CA ILE A 703 16.77 5.77 3.65
C ILE A 703 17.09 6.29 5.06
N LEU A 704 16.41 5.77 6.09
CA LEU A 704 16.72 6.09 7.49
C LEU A 704 18.14 5.65 7.86
N ALA A 705 18.57 4.46 7.43
CA ALA A 705 19.95 4.00 7.64
C ALA A 705 20.95 4.93 6.95
N MET A 706 20.69 5.38 5.72
CA MET A 706 21.53 6.36 5.03
C MET A 706 21.62 7.69 5.81
N PHE A 707 20.49 8.21 6.29
CA PHE A 707 20.45 9.44 7.08
C PHE A 707 21.22 9.32 8.40
N MET A 708 21.03 8.22 9.13
CA MET A 708 21.74 7.97 10.39
C MET A 708 23.25 7.88 10.16
N ASN A 709 23.70 7.16 9.13
CA ASN A 709 25.12 7.11 8.78
C ASN A 709 25.66 8.48 8.33
N THR A 710 24.86 9.28 7.63
CA THR A 710 25.23 10.66 7.28
C THR A 710 25.47 11.51 8.53
N ALA A 711 24.59 11.44 9.52
CA ALA A 711 24.75 12.17 10.78
C ALA A 711 25.98 11.68 11.58
N ILE A 712 26.23 10.37 11.60
CA ILE A 712 27.43 9.79 12.23
C ILE A 712 28.70 10.30 11.55
N ASP A 713 28.76 10.23 10.23
CA ASP A 713 29.94 10.63 9.45
C ASP A 713 30.23 12.13 9.60
N GLN A 714 29.21 12.99 9.70
CA GLN A 714 29.39 14.41 10.04
C GLN A 714 30.06 14.60 11.41
N GLN A 715 29.69 13.81 12.42
CA GLN A 715 30.28 13.91 13.76
C GLN A 715 31.69 13.30 13.81
N VAL A 716 31.97 12.25 13.02
CA VAL A 716 33.32 11.71 12.85
C VAL A 716 34.25 12.75 12.21
N GLU A 717 33.79 13.41 11.14
CA GLU A 717 34.52 14.51 10.50
C GLU A 717 34.86 15.61 11.52
N ARG A 718 33.86 16.06 12.29
CA ARG A 718 34.02 17.09 13.33
C ARG A 718 34.99 16.64 14.42
N TYR A 719 34.88 15.40 14.89
CA TYR A 719 35.77 14.83 15.90
C TYR A 719 37.23 14.79 15.42
N LEU A 720 37.49 14.27 14.21
CA LEU A 720 38.83 14.17 13.66
C LEU A 720 39.47 15.55 13.47
N LYS A 721 38.70 16.54 13.02
CA LYS A 721 39.15 17.93 12.92
C LYS A 721 39.45 18.54 14.29
N ALA A 722 38.56 18.37 15.27
CA ALA A 722 38.75 18.91 16.62
C ALA A 722 39.91 18.24 17.38
N ALA A 723 40.17 16.95 17.13
CA ALA A 723 41.25 16.20 17.76
C ALA A 723 42.62 16.37 17.06
N GLY A 724 42.72 17.19 16.00
CA GLY A 724 43.95 17.38 15.23
C GLY A 724 44.39 16.15 14.42
N LYS A 725 43.50 15.19 14.20
CA LYS A 725 43.77 13.92 13.48
C LYS A 725 43.37 13.96 12.00
N TRP A 726 42.92 15.12 11.51
CA TRP A 726 42.37 15.26 10.17
C TRP A 726 43.36 14.89 9.06
N SER A 727 44.63 15.33 9.15
CA SER A 727 45.64 15.04 8.13
C SER A 727 46.00 13.55 8.01
N GLU A 728 45.82 12.78 9.08
CA GLU A 728 45.97 11.32 9.03
C GLU A 728 44.78 10.68 8.32
N ALA A 729 43.56 11.11 8.66
CA ALA A 729 42.34 10.66 7.99
C ALA A 729 42.36 10.99 6.48
N GLU A 730 42.83 12.17 6.07
CA GLU A 730 42.95 12.52 4.65
C GLU A 730 43.84 11.55 3.87
N ARG A 731 44.94 11.07 4.46
CA ARG A 731 45.81 10.07 3.84
C ARG A 731 45.12 8.71 3.73
N GLN A 732 44.37 8.30 4.76
CA GLN A 732 43.60 7.06 4.74
C GLN A 732 42.48 7.11 3.69
N ILE A 733 41.74 8.22 3.61
CA ILE A 733 40.69 8.44 2.61
C ILE A 733 41.29 8.37 1.20
N ALA A 734 42.42 9.05 0.96
CA ALA A 734 43.09 9.01 -0.34
C ALA A 734 43.54 7.58 -0.72
N ALA A 735 44.01 6.79 0.25
CA ALA A 735 44.37 5.39 0.02
C ALA A 735 43.15 4.52 -0.33
N LEU A 736 42.04 4.68 0.39
CA LEU A 736 40.77 3.97 0.11
C LEU A 736 40.21 4.36 -1.27
N HIS A 737 40.25 5.64 -1.62
CA HIS A 737 39.86 6.12 -2.95
C HIS A 737 40.75 5.56 -4.06
N ALA A 738 42.07 5.45 -3.84
CA ALA A 738 42.99 4.83 -4.79
C ALA A 738 42.70 3.33 -4.99
N GLU A 739 42.39 2.61 -3.90
CA GLU A 739 41.97 1.20 -3.97
C GLU A 739 40.68 1.02 -4.78
N ASN A 740 39.67 1.85 -4.52
CA ASN A 740 38.42 1.85 -5.27
C ASN A 740 38.63 2.24 -6.74
N GLY A 741 39.52 3.21 -7.01
CA GLY A 741 39.92 3.61 -8.34
C GLY A 741 40.57 2.49 -9.14
N ALA A 742 41.36 1.63 -8.49
CA ALA A 742 41.93 0.43 -9.12
C ALA A 742 40.86 -0.59 -9.55
N ARG A 743 39.65 -0.52 -8.96
CA ARG A 743 38.46 -1.31 -9.34
C ARG A 743 37.57 -0.59 -10.36
N GLY A 744 37.99 0.57 -10.87
CA GLY A 744 37.24 1.37 -11.85
C GLY A 744 36.20 2.31 -11.24
N VAL A 745 36.20 2.53 -9.92
CA VAL A 745 35.22 3.40 -9.24
C VAL A 745 35.83 4.78 -9.00
N ALA A 746 35.26 5.81 -9.61
CA ALA A 746 35.69 7.18 -9.40
C ALA A 746 35.26 7.68 -8.00
N PRO A 747 36.10 8.46 -7.28
CA PRO A 747 35.71 9.04 -6.01
C PRO A 747 34.49 9.96 -6.16
N PRO A 748 33.44 9.79 -5.33
CA PRO A 748 32.27 10.65 -5.37
C PRO A 748 32.63 12.08 -4.96
N ARG A 749 31.99 13.06 -5.61
CA ARG A 749 32.21 14.49 -5.39
C ARG A 749 30.89 15.23 -5.42
N TYR A 750 30.84 16.37 -4.72
CA TYR A 750 29.75 17.33 -4.85
C TYR A 750 29.85 18.05 -6.20
N GLN A 751 28.80 17.99 -7.02
CA GLN A 751 28.79 18.61 -8.35
C GLN A 751 28.26 20.05 -8.32
N GLY A 752 29.08 20.98 -8.81
CA GLY A 752 28.76 22.40 -8.92
C GLY A 752 29.27 23.24 -7.75
N ALA A 753 28.85 24.51 -7.69
CA ALA A 753 29.25 25.42 -6.63
C ALA A 753 28.47 25.17 -5.34
N LEU A 754 29.16 25.27 -4.20
CA LEU A 754 28.54 25.23 -2.88
C LEU A 754 27.62 26.46 -2.67
N PRO A 755 26.50 26.30 -1.95
CA PRO A 755 25.68 27.42 -1.49
C PRO A 755 26.51 28.46 -0.69
N ARG A 756 26.07 29.72 -0.69
CA ARG A 756 26.83 30.82 -0.06
C ARG A 756 27.04 30.65 1.45
N ASP A 757 26.09 30.02 2.12
CA ASP A 757 26.03 29.75 3.57
C ASP A 757 26.50 28.34 3.94
N HIS A 758 27.01 27.57 2.99
CA HIS A 758 27.50 26.22 3.21
C HIS A 758 28.91 26.24 3.82
N ASP A 759 29.10 25.63 4.98
CA ASP A 759 30.36 25.66 5.75
C ASP A 759 31.43 24.63 5.32
N GLY A 760 31.10 23.78 4.34
CA GLY A 760 31.97 22.75 3.79
C GLY A 760 31.92 21.42 4.54
N SER A 761 31.17 21.35 5.64
CA SER A 761 31.04 20.13 6.45
C SER A 761 30.14 19.08 5.80
N GLY A 762 30.40 17.80 6.12
CA GLY A 762 29.59 16.67 5.66
C GLY A 762 29.95 16.15 4.25
N LEU A 763 30.98 16.72 3.63
CA LEU A 763 31.48 16.28 2.31
C LEU A 763 32.80 15.52 2.39
N ALA A 764 33.46 15.51 3.55
CA ALA A 764 34.83 15.03 3.62
C ALA A 764 34.94 13.50 3.60
N LEU A 765 33.85 12.80 3.98
CA LEU A 765 33.75 11.34 3.99
C LEU A 765 32.99 10.78 2.77
N LEU A 766 32.94 11.49 1.64
CA LEU A 766 32.33 10.94 0.43
C LEU A 766 33.13 9.70 -0.06
N GLY A 767 32.43 8.59 -0.28
CA GLY A 767 33.00 7.32 -0.75
C GLY A 767 33.67 6.46 0.33
N VAL A 768 33.57 6.86 1.60
CA VAL A 768 34.08 6.15 2.78
C VAL A 768 33.10 6.26 3.94
N SER A 769 33.26 5.46 4.99
CA SER A 769 32.46 5.56 6.22
C SER A 769 33.33 5.81 7.45
N GLY A 770 32.76 6.42 8.49
CA GLY A 770 33.52 6.83 9.67
C GLY A 770 34.19 5.69 10.45
N ASP A 771 33.66 4.46 10.37
CA ASP A 771 34.25 3.25 10.96
C ASP A 771 35.52 2.79 10.23
N GLN A 772 35.76 3.25 9.00
CA GLN A 772 37.02 3.00 8.28
C GLN A 772 38.14 3.96 8.71
N LEU A 773 37.81 5.05 9.40
CA LEU A 773 38.76 6.10 9.81
C LEU A 773 39.04 6.12 11.31
N LEU A 774 38.26 5.39 12.10
CA LEU A 774 38.35 5.37 13.55
C LEU A 774 38.39 3.94 14.07
N GLU A 775 39.14 3.75 15.16
CA GLU A 775 39.02 2.56 16.00
C GLU A 775 37.59 2.39 16.52
N ARG A 776 37.20 1.14 16.77
CA ARG A 776 35.81 0.76 17.09
C ARG A 776 35.22 1.52 18.28
N GLU A 777 35.97 1.70 19.35
CA GLU A 777 35.45 2.33 20.58
C GLU A 777 35.14 3.84 20.41
N PRO A 778 36.06 4.69 19.88
CA PRO A 778 35.72 6.05 19.49
C PRO A 778 34.52 6.14 18.54
N TYR A 779 34.46 5.27 17.52
CA TYR A 779 33.35 5.25 16.57
C TYR A 779 32.00 4.95 17.24
N GLU A 780 31.90 3.88 18.04
CA GLU A 780 30.64 3.51 18.69
C GLU A 780 30.14 4.58 19.67
N ARG A 781 31.05 5.31 20.33
CA ARG A 781 30.69 6.45 21.18
C ARG A 781 30.11 7.63 20.38
N ILE A 782 30.75 7.99 19.26
CA ILE A 782 30.24 9.05 18.37
C ILE A 782 28.90 8.63 17.77
N ARG A 783 28.80 7.38 17.33
CA ARG A 783 27.57 6.78 16.81
C ARG A 783 26.44 6.84 17.82
N ALA A 784 26.69 6.41 19.06
CA ALA A 784 25.70 6.48 20.13
C ALA A 784 25.22 7.92 20.40
N HIS A 785 26.14 8.90 20.36
CA HIS A 785 25.79 10.31 20.51
C HIS A 785 24.91 10.81 19.34
N ALA A 786 25.32 10.55 18.10
CA ALA A 786 24.58 11.00 16.91
C ALA A 786 23.15 10.44 16.89
N LEU A 787 22.99 9.14 17.17
CA LEU A 787 21.68 8.47 17.22
C LEU A 787 20.75 9.05 18.30
N GLN A 788 21.28 9.64 19.37
CA GLN A 788 20.50 10.31 20.42
C GLN A 788 20.23 11.79 20.12
N ALA A 789 21.09 12.44 19.34
CA ALA A 789 21.05 13.87 19.08
C ALA A 789 20.17 14.25 17.88
N VAL A 790 20.09 13.39 16.85
CA VAL A 790 19.30 13.65 15.64
C VAL A 790 17.83 13.92 15.94
N ARG A 791 17.23 14.86 15.22
CA ARG A 791 15.82 15.26 15.35
C ARG A 791 15.13 15.24 13.99
N GLY A 792 13.95 14.67 13.93
CA GLY A 792 13.25 14.55 12.64
C GLY A 792 11.98 13.71 12.67
N THR A 793 11.31 13.67 11.53
CA THR A 793 10.10 12.88 11.27
C THR A 793 10.15 12.16 9.94
#